data_AF-A0A2W4IA27-F1
#
_entry.id   AF-A0A2W4IA27-F1
#
_cell.length_a   1.000
_cell.length_b   1.000
_cell.length_c   1.000
_cell.angle_alpha   90.00
_cell.angle_beta   90.00
_cell.angle_gamma   90.00
#
_symmetry.space_group_name_H-M   'P 1'
#
loop_
_entity.id
_entity.type
_entity.pdbx_description
1 polymer ?
#
loop_
_entity_poly.entity_id
_entity_poly.type
_entity_poly.pdbx_seq_one_letter_code
_entity_poly.pdbx_strand_id
1 'polypeptide(L)'
;MLNNKIIAINPEKLIQDKISEAKILAAKDSWRISLDIKKYGITDQKALAEIAMIAVTKNGWAVSEYIKNYGIEDQKILVEIAKIAVANDSQFSDRIGNFGIVEEKDRIAIAKIAAAHSGWYTTVHIKNYKITDQKALVEIAKIAAKSDDRISERIQEYGIEDADSLIEIAKIEAAKDGECLSKYIQNYCSIRRESQYHSGYYNESLEHNPVEFAEIAKIAATQNGELTSKYIKDYRLTDQEPLLNIFLTSINQNIDSIKYRENYNFSELIHLYINDIINDMNFKKNNEDNNENDLYGRSIKAYPELQIIMKNETLENDLKLIPEEYNELKSFIQKLRNPELQIQMLTLLAKISISSKLAKLPIEEINASIPIIKAIFDLRDPVLKVKIADIFLDFFFKHNSNQKISEWLNENIDTSKLKFTQSGNIIIGKLLCESLNGNSFDNNSIFIMDKVITTTRKNISQNDRMRLYNSLMTLKESSLSDSDKQRLISLACSRCKYIEDPDNTDEPTIKKVVEILIKQLSIVSMFINLGKTDDLLKKQASTDFEKQLKQLVENDFGVAQVANLWNKLLKNVFSLRDRDGIFHFGAKVCTVSYQAKNLFSKFLTAVLEGTYSEFRYNTVRIHLDKVFGNNQELEANWQKGTSLTYEEVATNEKSEESHDMDVTSYLRQKILADKHLEAKDYSYIHDFLSGNKSTSSNIKTAIEDKQTELKQKSRLPAAREELPVLSNQLLRLRIQEMMITLLKAEDIKSKRNIINEINQLVEKKQVLPEVFLADLQGLSKQLIGDFKSDRQKWSVEDTDSYGDMLLLGVEVDGSCQSIYKNIDLSKCLLAYLTDGKNRALIIRGDDGRIKGRAIFRILSDTIAEKPVLFLERTYVSGEIGQTEAETAILEMAKRRAQSLGLTLVGKYEGGEKFNNILKSLGGNSPFEYIDALGNKDNRSTFEISSGTANVIYP
;
A
#
# COMPACT_ATOMS: atom_id res chain seq x y z
N MET A 1 -2.83 0.09 101.80
CA MET A 1 -2.73 1.38 101.09
C MET A 1 -1.98 1.16 99.79
N LEU A 2 -2.67 1.12 98.66
CA LEU A 2 -2.06 1.17 97.33
C LEU A 2 -2.99 2.05 96.48
N ASN A 3 -2.48 3.24 96.14
CA ASN A 3 -3.20 4.33 95.47
C ASN A 3 -3.49 3.96 94.01
N ASN A 4 -4.76 3.75 93.68
CA ASN A 4 -5.26 3.75 92.31
C ASN A 4 -5.33 5.19 91.77
N LYS A 5 -4.27 5.66 91.09
CA LYS A 5 -4.35 6.84 90.23
C LYS A 5 -5.10 6.45 88.94
N ILE A 6 -6.38 6.81 88.88
CA ILE A 6 -7.14 6.84 87.63
C ILE A 6 -6.53 7.96 86.77
N ILE A 7 -5.75 7.59 85.76
CA ILE A 7 -5.28 8.52 84.73
C ILE A 7 -6.51 8.87 83.87
N ALA A 8 -6.97 10.12 83.95
CA ALA A 8 -7.99 10.65 83.04
C ALA A 8 -7.38 10.71 81.62
N ILE A 9 -7.66 9.69 80.81
CA ILE A 9 -7.23 9.66 79.40
C ILE A 9 -8.03 10.72 78.65
N ASN A 10 -7.35 11.69 78.03
CA ASN A 10 -7.98 12.67 77.15
C ASN A 10 -8.70 11.92 75.99
N PRO A 11 -10.04 12.03 75.85
CA PRO A 11 -10.80 11.33 74.83
C PRO A 11 -10.31 11.60 73.39
N GLU A 12 -9.86 12.82 73.10
CA GLU A 12 -9.35 13.19 71.77
C GLU A 12 -8.06 12.45 71.44
N LYS A 13 -7.16 12.33 72.43
CA LYS A 13 -5.89 11.61 72.27
C LYS A 13 -6.16 10.11 72.03
N LEU A 14 -7.12 9.54 72.75
CA LEU A 14 -7.51 8.13 72.57
C LEU A 14 -8.05 7.87 71.14
N ILE A 15 -8.80 8.80 70.56
CA ILE A 15 -9.29 8.69 69.18
C ILE A 15 -8.14 8.77 68.18
N GLN A 16 -7.20 9.70 68.36
CA GLN A 16 -6.03 9.83 67.48
C GLN A 16 -5.09 8.62 67.53
N ASP A 17 -4.90 8.03 68.73
CA ASP A 17 -4.13 6.81 68.91
C ASP A 17 -4.80 5.63 68.15
N LYS A 18 -6.14 5.52 68.22
CA LYS A 18 -6.90 4.51 67.46
C LYS A 18 -6.86 4.72 65.95
N ILE A 19 -6.88 5.97 65.46
CA ILE A 19 -6.70 6.27 64.03
C ILE A 19 -5.32 5.84 63.58
N SER A 20 -4.28 6.15 64.37
CA SER A 20 -2.90 5.78 64.05
C SER A 20 -2.71 4.27 64.04
N GLU A 21 -3.29 3.56 65.01
CA GLU A 21 -3.31 2.10 65.06
C GLU A 21 -4.03 1.50 63.84
N ALA A 22 -5.21 2.04 63.48
CA ALA A 22 -5.97 1.61 62.32
C ALA A 22 -5.20 1.81 61.00
N LYS A 23 -4.48 2.94 60.83
CA LYS A 23 -3.62 3.19 59.66
C LYS A 23 -2.47 2.19 59.57
N ILE A 24 -1.81 1.90 60.70
CA ILE A 24 -0.72 0.90 60.75
C ILE A 24 -1.26 -0.49 60.42
N LEU A 25 -2.44 -0.85 60.95
CA LEU A 25 -3.06 -2.14 60.66
C LEU A 25 -3.50 -2.21 59.19
N ALA A 26 -4.05 -1.14 58.62
CA ALA A 26 -4.40 -1.07 57.20
C ALA A 26 -3.22 -1.30 56.26
N ALA A 27 -2.03 -0.84 56.63
CA ALA A 27 -0.81 -1.08 55.87
C ALA A 27 -0.27 -2.52 56.00
N LYS A 28 -0.67 -3.27 57.04
CA LYS A 28 -0.17 -4.62 57.36
C LYS A 28 -1.14 -5.75 57.02
N ASP A 29 -2.41 -5.58 57.35
CA ASP A 29 -3.48 -6.56 57.26
C ASP A 29 -4.80 -5.85 56.90
N SER A 30 -4.94 -5.57 55.61
CA SER A 30 -6.09 -4.88 55.03
C SER A 30 -7.40 -5.65 55.26
N TRP A 31 -7.38 -6.98 55.21
CA TRP A 31 -8.56 -7.80 55.49
C TRP A 31 -9.09 -7.54 56.89
N ARG A 32 -8.23 -7.67 57.91
CA ARG A 32 -8.63 -7.52 59.30
C ARG A 32 -9.13 -6.12 59.58
N ILE A 33 -8.44 -5.08 59.10
CA ILE A 33 -8.91 -3.71 59.36
C ILE A 33 -10.26 -3.46 58.68
N SER A 34 -10.49 -3.92 57.45
CA SER A 34 -11.75 -3.66 56.75
C SER A 34 -12.93 -4.36 57.42
N LEU A 35 -12.72 -5.55 57.98
CA LEU A 35 -13.72 -6.26 58.77
C LEU A 35 -13.99 -5.58 60.12
N ASP A 36 -12.94 -5.14 60.82
CA ASP A 36 -13.01 -4.68 62.21
C ASP A 36 -13.08 -3.16 62.39
N ILE A 37 -13.04 -2.35 61.32
CA ILE A 37 -12.93 -0.88 61.42
C ILE A 37 -13.99 -0.25 62.34
N LYS A 38 -15.22 -0.79 62.34
CA LYS A 38 -16.30 -0.36 63.25
C LYS A 38 -15.95 -0.51 64.72
N LYS A 39 -15.17 -1.53 65.10
CA LYS A 39 -14.73 -1.79 66.49
C LYS A 39 -13.77 -0.71 67.01
N TYR A 40 -13.10 0.03 66.12
CA TYR A 40 -12.25 1.16 66.50
C TYR A 40 -13.07 2.39 66.93
N GLY A 41 -14.36 2.47 66.59
CA GLY A 41 -15.23 3.58 66.97
C GLY A 41 -14.83 4.92 66.33
N ILE A 42 -14.14 4.89 65.18
CA ILE A 42 -13.75 6.07 64.41
C ILE A 42 -14.97 6.53 63.61
N THR A 43 -15.37 7.79 63.76
CA THR A 43 -16.50 8.40 63.02
C THR A 43 -16.08 9.53 62.09
N ASP A 44 -14.83 9.99 62.16
CA ASP A 44 -14.29 11.03 61.28
C ASP A 44 -14.15 10.52 59.84
N GLN A 45 -14.95 11.09 58.93
CA GLN A 45 -15.03 10.65 57.53
C GLN A 45 -13.69 10.76 56.80
N LYS A 46 -12.90 11.79 57.10
CA LYS A 46 -11.59 11.98 56.47
C LYS A 46 -10.60 10.91 56.93
N ALA A 47 -10.55 10.60 58.22
CA ALA A 47 -9.71 9.54 58.75
C ALA A 47 -10.13 8.17 58.21
N LEU A 48 -11.43 7.89 58.12
CA LEU A 48 -11.96 6.65 57.53
C LEU A 48 -11.58 6.52 56.05
N ALA A 49 -11.66 7.61 55.27
CA ALA A 49 -11.23 7.66 53.88
C ALA A 49 -9.73 7.39 53.74
N GLU A 50 -8.89 8.03 54.55
CA GLU A 50 -7.44 7.82 54.55
C GLU A 50 -7.07 6.36 54.89
N ILE A 51 -7.72 5.77 55.90
CA ILE A 51 -7.52 4.36 56.28
C ILE A 51 -7.94 3.43 55.14
N ALA A 52 -9.10 3.68 54.50
CA ALA A 52 -9.58 2.91 53.37
C ALA A 52 -8.63 2.99 52.16
N MET A 53 -8.13 4.19 51.84
CA MET A 53 -7.13 4.40 50.77
C MET A 53 -5.81 3.68 51.05
N ILE A 54 -5.36 3.60 52.31
CA ILE A 54 -4.19 2.80 52.66
C ILE A 54 -4.49 1.30 52.48
N ALA A 55 -5.61 0.82 53.02
CA ALA A 55 -5.99 -0.59 52.97
C ALA A 55 -6.17 -1.10 51.53
N VAL A 56 -6.77 -0.30 50.66
CA VAL A 56 -7.12 -0.70 49.29
C VAL A 56 -5.89 -0.91 48.41
N THR A 57 -4.78 -0.20 48.68
CA THR A 57 -3.50 -0.41 48.00
C THR A 57 -2.83 -1.74 48.37
N LYS A 58 -3.26 -2.38 49.47
CA LYS A 58 -2.75 -3.69 49.91
C LYS A 58 -3.62 -4.84 49.47
N ASN A 59 -4.94 -4.67 49.54
CA ASN A 59 -5.88 -5.69 49.12
C ASN A 59 -7.18 -5.01 48.67
N GLY A 60 -7.33 -4.81 47.35
CA GLY A 60 -8.52 -4.22 46.75
C GLY A 60 -9.77 -5.04 47.05
N TRP A 61 -9.66 -6.36 47.08
CA TRP A 61 -10.75 -7.29 47.36
C TRP A 61 -11.36 -7.05 48.74
N ALA A 62 -10.52 -7.01 49.78
CA ALA A 62 -10.97 -6.88 51.17
C ALA A 62 -11.69 -5.56 51.43
N VAL A 63 -11.15 -4.46 50.89
CA VAL A 63 -11.80 -3.16 51.01
C VAL A 63 -13.12 -3.15 50.25
N SER A 64 -13.17 -3.74 49.06
CA SER A 64 -14.39 -3.78 48.25
C SER A 64 -15.51 -4.61 48.89
N GLU A 65 -15.18 -5.69 49.59
CA GLU A 65 -16.15 -6.49 50.35
C GLU A 65 -16.75 -5.69 51.51
N TYR A 66 -15.88 -5.02 52.27
CA TYR A 66 -16.25 -4.40 53.54
C TYR A 66 -16.30 -2.87 53.47
N ILE A 67 -16.42 -2.26 52.28
CA ILE A 67 -16.40 -0.80 52.13
C ILE A 67 -17.50 -0.12 52.97
N LYS A 68 -18.66 -0.78 53.11
CA LYS A 68 -19.78 -0.33 53.96
C LYS A 68 -19.43 -0.30 55.46
N ASN A 69 -18.40 -1.02 55.89
CA ASN A 69 -17.95 -0.98 57.28
C ASN A 69 -17.22 0.33 57.62
N TYR A 70 -16.58 0.94 56.63
CA TYR A 70 -15.93 2.24 56.80
C TYR A 70 -16.94 3.38 56.98
N GLY A 71 -18.21 3.20 56.59
CA GLY A 71 -19.24 4.23 56.77
C GLY A 71 -18.95 5.52 55.99
N ILE A 72 -18.24 5.44 54.86
CA ILE A 72 -17.92 6.58 54.01
C ILE A 72 -19.15 6.92 53.15
N GLU A 73 -19.61 8.18 53.22
CA GLU A 73 -20.80 8.63 52.48
C GLU A 73 -20.47 9.50 51.26
N ASP A 74 -19.28 10.11 51.24
CA ASP A 74 -18.84 10.98 50.13
C ASP A 74 -18.61 10.17 48.84
N GLN A 75 -19.45 10.44 47.82
CA GLN A 75 -19.40 9.76 46.53
C GLN A 75 -18.09 9.94 45.78
N LYS A 76 -17.45 11.12 45.88
CA LYS A 76 -16.18 11.38 45.20
C LYS A 76 -15.07 10.52 45.81
N ILE A 77 -15.04 10.42 47.14
CA ILE A 77 -14.10 9.56 47.86
C ILE A 77 -14.34 8.08 47.50
N LEU A 78 -15.59 7.63 47.48
CA LEU A 78 -15.94 6.26 47.11
C LEU A 78 -15.49 5.92 45.67
N VAL A 79 -15.64 6.86 44.72
CA VAL A 79 -15.15 6.70 43.35
C VAL A 79 -13.63 6.61 43.30
N GLU A 80 -12.90 7.42 44.07
CA GLU A 80 -11.44 7.36 44.13
C GLU A 80 -10.95 6.04 44.73
N ILE A 81 -11.55 5.57 45.82
CA ILE A 81 -11.23 4.27 46.41
C ILE A 81 -11.54 3.13 45.41
N ALA A 82 -12.68 3.18 44.73
CA ALA A 82 -13.06 2.19 43.71
C ALA A 82 -12.05 2.14 42.55
N LYS A 83 -11.57 3.30 42.07
CA LYS A 83 -10.53 3.38 41.02
C LYS A 83 -9.20 2.77 41.46
N ILE A 84 -8.83 2.93 42.73
CA ILE A 84 -7.61 2.30 43.27
C ILE A 84 -7.83 0.80 43.46
N ALA A 85 -9.00 0.38 43.94
CA ALA A 85 -9.35 -1.01 44.16
C ALA A 85 -9.27 -1.82 42.86
N VAL A 86 -9.91 -1.33 41.79
CA VAL A 86 -9.93 -2.01 40.49
C VAL A 86 -8.56 -2.11 39.83
N ALA A 87 -7.65 -1.17 40.11
CA ALA A 87 -6.29 -1.20 39.58
C ALA A 87 -5.38 -2.21 40.27
N ASN A 88 -5.75 -2.67 41.48
CA ASN A 88 -4.94 -3.57 42.30
C ASN A 88 -5.56 -4.96 42.48
N ASP A 89 -6.80 -5.17 42.02
CA ASP A 89 -7.50 -6.45 42.15
C ASP A 89 -8.39 -6.75 40.94
N SER A 90 -8.06 -7.84 40.25
CA SER A 90 -8.83 -8.39 39.13
C SER A 90 -10.27 -8.76 39.50
N GLN A 91 -10.54 -9.08 40.77
CA GLN A 91 -11.84 -9.52 41.22
C GLN A 91 -12.79 -8.38 41.59
N PHE A 92 -12.37 -7.12 41.51
CA PHE A 92 -13.15 -5.95 41.93
C PHE A 92 -14.59 -5.87 41.36
N SER A 93 -14.78 -6.30 40.12
CA SER A 93 -16.04 -6.13 39.38
C SER A 93 -17.25 -6.84 40.02
N ASP A 94 -17.04 -7.89 40.81
CA ASP A 94 -18.13 -8.57 41.53
C ASP A 94 -18.68 -7.73 42.70
N ARG A 95 -17.85 -6.84 43.26
CA ARG A 95 -18.14 -6.01 44.44
C ARG A 95 -18.41 -4.54 44.15
N ILE A 96 -18.38 -4.08 42.89
CA ILE A 96 -18.64 -2.66 42.56
C ILE A 96 -19.96 -2.14 43.17
N GLY A 97 -20.98 -2.99 43.27
CA GLY A 97 -22.26 -2.64 43.89
C GLY A 97 -22.18 -2.27 45.38
N ASN A 98 -21.13 -2.72 46.10
CA ASN A 98 -20.93 -2.39 47.51
C ASN A 98 -20.56 -0.93 47.74
N PHE A 99 -19.94 -0.28 46.76
CA PHE A 99 -19.53 1.13 46.85
C PHE A 99 -20.71 2.10 46.76
N GLY A 100 -21.87 1.66 46.27
CA GLY A 100 -23.06 2.53 46.18
C GLY A 100 -22.85 3.77 45.30
N ILE A 101 -22.06 3.66 44.22
CA ILE A 101 -21.76 4.77 43.30
C ILE A 101 -23.00 5.13 42.49
N VAL A 102 -23.52 6.35 42.69
CA VAL A 102 -24.81 6.81 42.13
C VAL A 102 -24.70 7.24 40.67
N GLU A 103 -23.62 7.93 40.31
CA GLU A 103 -23.44 8.52 38.98
C GLU A 103 -22.97 7.48 37.94
N GLU A 104 -23.73 7.31 36.87
CA GLU A 104 -23.42 6.34 35.81
C GLU A 104 -22.10 6.63 35.10
N LYS A 105 -21.77 7.91 34.87
CA LYS A 105 -20.49 8.33 34.27
C LYS A 105 -19.29 7.82 35.06
N ASP A 106 -19.39 7.76 36.39
CA ASP A 106 -18.31 7.30 37.26
C ASP A 106 -18.21 5.78 37.24
N ARG A 107 -19.35 5.08 37.19
CA ARG A 107 -19.39 3.62 36.96
C ARG A 107 -18.80 3.25 35.60
N ILE A 108 -19.06 4.01 34.54
CA ILE A 108 -18.45 3.83 33.21
C ILE A 108 -16.93 4.01 33.28
N ALA A 109 -16.46 5.07 33.95
CA ALA A 109 -15.02 5.32 34.10
C ALA A 109 -14.31 4.17 34.82
N ILE A 110 -14.93 3.63 35.89
CA ILE A 110 -14.39 2.49 36.63
C ILE A 110 -14.46 1.21 35.79
N ALA A 111 -15.55 0.96 35.07
CA ALA A 111 -15.70 -0.21 34.18
C ALA A 111 -14.65 -0.24 33.06
N LYS A 112 -14.28 0.93 32.51
CA LYS A 112 -13.19 1.02 31.51
C LYS A 112 -11.83 0.64 32.09
N ILE A 113 -11.53 1.06 33.33
CA ILE A 113 -10.30 0.67 34.03
C ILE A 113 -10.33 -0.84 34.33
N ALA A 114 -11.48 -1.34 34.79
CA ALA A 114 -11.68 -2.76 35.06
C ALA A 114 -11.45 -3.61 33.80
N ALA A 115 -12.07 -3.24 32.68
CA ALA A 115 -11.94 -3.94 31.41
C ALA A 115 -10.50 -3.93 30.90
N ALA A 116 -9.76 -2.84 31.08
CA ALA A 116 -8.35 -2.78 30.70
C ALA A 116 -7.45 -3.66 31.58
N HIS A 117 -7.80 -3.84 32.86
CA HIS A 117 -7.04 -4.65 33.81
C HIS A 117 -7.37 -6.15 33.71
N SER A 118 -8.65 -6.51 33.64
CA SER A 118 -9.13 -7.88 33.47
C SER A 118 -10.42 -7.89 32.63
N GLY A 119 -10.26 -8.16 31.33
CA GLY A 119 -11.35 -8.15 30.36
C GLY A 119 -12.41 -9.21 30.66
N TRP A 120 -12.01 -10.47 30.91
CA TRP A 120 -12.94 -11.56 31.19
C TRP A 120 -13.74 -11.32 32.47
N TYR A 121 -13.07 -10.97 33.58
CA TYR A 121 -13.76 -10.79 34.86
C TYR A 121 -14.71 -9.59 34.83
N THR A 122 -14.32 -8.50 34.14
CA THR A 122 -15.21 -7.36 33.93
C THR A 122 -16.42 -7.74 33.09
N THR A 123 -16.23 -8.58 32.06
CA THR A 123 -17.33 -9.06 31.21
C THR A 123 -18.34 -9.86 32.02
N VAL A 124 -17.89 -10.82 32.85
CA VAL A 124 -18.76 -11.65 33.70
C VAL A 124 -19.63 -10.81 34.64
N HIS A 125 -19.09 -9.68 35.11
CA HIS A 125 -19.75 -8.84 36.12
C HIS A 125 -20.20 -7.49 35.58
N ILE A 126 -20.29 -7.29 34.26
CA ILE A 126 -20.60 -5.98 33.67
C ILE A 126 -21.96 -5.44 34.15
N LYS A 127 -22.93 -6.33 34.39
CA LYS A 127 -24.26 -5.97 34.92
C LYS A 127 -24.21 -5.34 36.31
N ASN A 128 -23.18 -5.64 37.12
CA ASN A 128 -23.02 -5.05 38.44
C ASN A 128 -22.72 -3.54 38.37
N TYR A 129 -22.18 -3.07 37.25
CA TYR A 129 -21.96 -1.65 37.00
C TYR A 129 -23.24 -0.88 36.66
N LYS A 130 -24.37 -1.53 36.38
CA LYS A 130 -25.65 -0.87 36.06
C LYS A 130 -25.49 0.26 35.03
N ILE A 131 -24.78 -0.03 33.94
CA ILE A 131 -24.58 0.88 32.80
C ILE A 131 -25.68 0.59 31.78
N THR A 132 -26.35 1.63 31.33
CA THR A 132 -27.44 1.61 30.36
C THR A 132 -27.07 2.27 29.03
N ASP A 133 -26.02 3.12 29.02
CA ASP A 133 -25.48 3.69 27.79
C ASP A 133 -24.84 2.61 26.88
N GLN A 134 -25.55 2.27 25.81
CA GLN A 134 -25.11 1.31 24.78
C GLN A 134 -23.75 1.65 24.18
N LYS A 135 -23.47 2.93 23.93
CA LYS A 135 -22.19 3.35 23.37
C LYS A 135 -21.05 3.14 24.36
N ALA A 136 -21.31 3.38 25.65
CA ALA A 136 -20.34 3.10 26.70
C ALA A 136 -20.08 1.59 26.84
N LEU A 137 -21.12 0.76 26.77
CA LEU A 137 -21.01 -0.71 26.82
C LEU A 137 -20.19 -1.26 25.65
N VAL A 138 -20.40 -0.77 24.42
CA VAL A 138 -19.58 -1.12 23.25
C VAL A 138 -18.11 -0.76 23.47
N GLU A 139 -17.82 0.45 23.96
CA GLU A 139 -16.45 0.89 24.24
C GLU A 139 -15.79 0.03 25.33
N ILE A 140 -16.51 -0.34 26.38
CA ILE A 140 -16.00 -1.21 27.45
C ILE A 140 -15.73 -2.62 26.90
N ALA A 141 -16.63 -3.17 26.08
CA ALA A 141 -16.45 -4.47 25.44
C ALA A 141 -15.24 -4.49 24.50
N LYS A 142 -15.02 -3.43 23.71
CA LYS A 142 -13.81 -3.29 22.88
C LYS A 142 -12.52 -3.23 23.70
N ILE A 143 -12.55 -2.58 24.87
CA ILE A 143 -11.40 -2.55 25.79
C ILE A 143 -11.16 -3.94 26.38
N ALA A 144 -12.22 -4.63 26.80
CA ALA A 144 -12.14 -5.98 27.36
C ALA A 144 -11.61 -7.01 26.34
N ALA A 145 -12.09 -6.95 25.09
CA ALA A 145 -11.59 -7.76 23.97
C ALA A 145 -10.09 -7.53 23.70
N LYS A 146 -9.59 -6.32 23.97
CA LYS A 146 -8.17 -5.99 23.81
C LYS A 146 -7.32 -6.46 24.98
N SER A 147 -7.87 -6.69 26.17
CA SER A 147 -7.11 -7.16 27.33
C SER A 147 -7.15 -8.68 27.52
N ASP A 148 -8.26 -9.34 27.20
CA ASP A 148 -8.49 -10.79 27.40
C ASP A 148 -8.98 -11.45 26.09
N ASP A 149 -8.92 -12.77 26.00
CA ASP A 149 -9.30 -13.57 24.83
C ASP A 149 -10.62 -14.35 25.04
N ARG A 150 -11.21 -14.28 26.24
CA ARG A 150 -12.42 -15.02 26.60
C ARG A 150 -13.69 -14.19 26.75
N ILE A 151 -13.73 -12.97 26.22
CA ILE A 151 -14.94 -12.14 26.38
C ILE A 151 -16.10 -12.68 25.53
N SER A 152 -15.80 -13.35 24.42
CA SER A 152 -16.73 -14.12 23.58
C SER A 152 -17.71 -15.01 24.36
N GLU A 153 -17.24 -15.67 25.44
CA GLU A 153 -18.09 -16.54 26.27
C GLU A 153 -19.29 -15.81 26.89
N ARG A 154 -19.15 -14.50 27.10
CA ARG A 154 -20.06 -13.69 27.89
C ARG A 154 -20.37 -12.34 27.23
N ILE A 155 -20.15 -12.19 25.93
CA ILE A 155 -20.37 -10.92 25.22
C ILE A 155 -21.83 -10.43 25.36
N GLN A 156 -22.78 -11.36 25.41
CA GLN A 156 -24.20 -11.11 25.67
C GLN A 156 -24.49 -10.43 27.02
N GLU A 157 -23.59 -10.52 28.02
CA GLU A 157 -23.76 -9.85 29.30
C GLU A 157 -23.74 -8.32 29.17
N TYR A 158 -23.10 -7.79 28.12
CA TYR A 158 -23.10 -6.37 27.80
C TYR A 158 -24.46 -5.86 27.30
N GLY A 159 -25.34 -6.74 26.78
CA GLY A 159 -26.62 -6.34 26.23
C GLY A 159 -26.51 -5.38 25.03
N ILE A 160 -25.48 -5.54 24.19
CA ILE A 160 -25.28 -4.75 22.97
C ILE A 160 -26.27 -5.23 21.91
N GLU A 161 -27.13 -4.34 21.43
CA GLU A 161 -28.16 -4.66 20.43
C GLU A 161 -27.70 -4.42 18.99
N ASP A 162 -26.69 -3.57 18.80
CA ASP A 162 -26.18 -3.19 17.49
C ASP A 162 -25.28 -4.29 16.91
N ALA A 163 -25.78 -4.98 15.89
CA ALA A 163 -25.09 -6.09 15.24
C ALA A 163 -23.73 -5.66 14.64
N ASP A 164 -23.64 -4.45 14.09
CA ASP A 164 -22.40 -3.93 13.53
C ASP A 164 -21.31 -3.75 14.61
N SER A 165 -21.70 -3.25 15.79
CA SER A 165 -20.81 -3.16 16.97
C SER A 165 -20.36 -4.54 17.45
N LEU A 166 -21.25 -5.54 17.48
CA LEU A 166 -20.91 -6.92 17.82
C LEU A 166 -19.91 -7.52 16.83
N ILE A 167 -20.10 -7.28 15.53
CA ILE A 167 -19.15 -7.68 14.48
C ILE A 167 -17.79 -7.01 14.68
N GLU A 168 -17.76 -5.71 15.03
CA GLU A 168 -16.50 -5.00 15.28
C GLU A 168 -15.75 -5.57 16.50
N ILE A 169 -16.47 -5.96 17.56
CA ILE A 169 -15.88 -6.62 18.73
C ILE A 169 -15.36 -8.01 18.36
N ALA A 170 -16.11 -8.79 17.59
CA ALA A 170 -15.69 -10.11 17.11
C ALA A 170 -14.41 -10.03 16.27
N LYS A 171 -14.25 -8.98 15.44
CA LYS A 171 -13.00 -8.74 14.68
C LYS A 171 -11.80 -8.49 15.59
N ILE A 172 -11.98 -7.80 16.72
CA ILE A 172 -10.92 -7.54 17.69
C ILE A 172 -10.47 -8.84 18.37
N GLU A 173 -11.40 -9.70 18.78
CA GLU A 173 -11.06 -10.99 19.41
C GLU A 173 -10.46 -11.98 18.41
N ALA A 174 -11.02 -12.09 17.20
CA ALA A 174 -10.47 -12.95 16.16
C ALA A 174 -9.01 -12.62 15.86
N ALA A 175 -8.63 -11.34 15.87
CA ALA A 175 -7.25 -10.92 15.64
C ALA A 175 -6.24 -11.43 16.68
N LYS A 176 -6.70 -11.91 17.84
CA LYS A 176 -5.86 -12.48 18.90
C LYS A 176 -5.87 -14.00 18.90
N ASP A 177 -7.06 -14.58 19.01
CA ASP A 177 -7.27 -16.03 19.08
C ASP A 177 -8.67 -16.38 18.54
N GLY A 178 -8.69 -17.11 17.44
CA GLY A 178 -9.93 -17.57 16.81
C GLY A 178 -10.64 -18.69 17.58
N GLU A 179 -9.98 -19.40 18.50
CA GLU A 179 -10.57 -20.54 19.21
C GLU A 179 -11.75 -20.13 20.09
N CYS A 180 -11.58 -19.10 20.93
CA CYS A 180 -12.62 -18.69 21.86
C CYS A 180 -13.84 -18.14 21.12
N LEU A 181 -13.61 -17.30 20.11
CA LEU A 181 -14.67 -16.79 19.24
C LEU A 181 -15.41 -17.92 18.52
N SER A 182 -14.69 -18.92 18.02
CA SER A 182 -15.28 -20.09 17.37
C SER A 182 -16.22 -20.87 18.29
N LYS A 183 -15.81 -21.05 19.55
CA LYS A 183 -16.55 -21.81 20.54
C LYS A 183 -17.84 -21.11 20.97
N TYR A 184 -17.85 -19.78 20.98
CA TYR A 184 -18.92 -18.97 21.57
C TYR A 184 -19.59 -18.00 20.58
N ILE A 185 -19.44 -18.27 19.28
CA ILE A 185 -19.97 -17.46 18.18
C ILE A 185 -21.46 -17.12 18.30
N GLN A 186 -22.27 -18.05 18.80
CA GLN A 186 -23.71 -17.90 19.01
C GLN A 186 -24.05 -16.71 19.93
N ASN A 187 -23.14 -16.35 20.84
CA ASN A 187 -23.36 -15.27 21.79
C ASN A 187 -23.36 -13.88 21.15
N TYR A 188 -22.89 -13.76 19.90
CA TYR A 188 -22.92 -12.51 19.14
C TYR A 188 -24.17 -12.34 18.28
N CYS A 189 -25.03 -13.36 18.20
CA CYS A 189 -26.18 -13.36 17.28
C CYS A 189 -27.46 -13.04 18.03
N SER A 190 -28.31 -12.22 17.42
CA SER A 190 -29.67 -12.00 17.91
C SER A 190 -30.50 -13.28 17.78
N ILE A 191 -31.30 -13.61 18.81
CA ILE A 191 -32.21 -14.77 18.80
C ILE A 191 -33.49 -14.37 18.06
N ARG A 192 -33.83 -15.08 16.98
CA ARG A 192 -35.08 -14.90 16.24
C ARG A 192 -36.13 -15.88 16.78
N ARG A 193 -37.27 -15.38 17.27
CA ARG A 193 -38.43 -16.23 17.56
C ARG A 193 -39.30 -16.32 16.32
N GLU A 194 -39.21 -17.43 15.58
CA GLU A 194 -40.22 -17.76 14.56
C GLU A 194 -41.24 -18.73 15.16
N SER A 195 -42.49 -18.28 15.31
CA SER A 195 -43.61 -19.17 15.66
C SER A 195 -44.20 -19.77 14.38
N GLN A 196 -43.81 -20.99 14.03
CA GLN A 196 -44.50 -21.74 12.98
C GLN A 196 -45.45 -22.78 13.58
N TYR A 197 -46.75 -22.56 13.40
CA TYR A 197 -47.82 -23.50 13.71
C TYR A 197 -47.88 -24.57 12.61
N HIS A 198 -47.33 -25.77 12.84
CA HIS A 198 -47.66 -26.96 12.05
C HIS A 198 -47.85 -28.16 12.99
N SER A 199 -49.07 -28.71 12.97
CA SER A 199 -49.51 -29.99 13.55
C SER A 199 -48.99 -30.37 14.96
N GLY A 200 -49.67 -29.89 16.00
CA GLY A 200 -49.88 -30.67 17.24
C GLY A 200 -48.72 -30.88 18.22
N TYR A 201 -47.47 -30.50 17.92
CA TYR A 201 -46.36 -30.57 18.88
C TYR A 201 -45.66 -29.23 19.02
N TYR A 202 -45.71 -28.66 20.23
CA TYR A 202 -44.94 -27.47 20.62
C TYR A 202 -43.47 -27.85 20.76
N ASN A 203 -42.64 -27.50 19.78
CA ASN A 203 -41.19 -27.41 19.96
C ASN A 203 -40.78 -25.98 19.61
N GLU A 204 -40.50 -25.16 20.63
CA GLU A 204 -39.88 -23.84 20.43
C GLU A 204 -38.41 -24.06 20.03
N SER A 205 -38.10 -24.04 18.73
CA SER A 205 -36.71 -23.96 18.27
C SER A 205 -36.28 -22.49 18.26
N LEU A 206 -35.42 -22.12 19.21
CA LEU A 206 -34.74 -20.82 19.23
C LEU A 206 -33.69 -20.80 18.11
N GLU A 207 -34.00 -20.17 16.97
CA GLU A 207 -33.07 -20.05 15.85
C GLU A 207 -32.34 -18.70 15.92
N HIS A 208 -31.00 -18.73 15.93
CA HIS A 208 -30.16 -17.52 15.88
C HIS A 208 -30.26 -16.89 14.49
N ASN A 209 -30.13 -15.56 14.37
CA ASN A 209 -30.12 -14.90 13.07
C ASN A 209 -29.01 -15.50 12.18
N PRO A 210 -29.37 -16.25 11.12
CA PRO A 210 -28.42 -17.03 10.35
C PRO A 210 -27.43 -16.17 9.57
N VAL A 211 -27.77 -14.90 9.29
CA VAL A 211 -26.91 -13.95 8.56
C VAL A 211 -25.78 -13.44 9.46
N GLU A 212 -26.12 -12.98 10.67
CA GLU A 212 -25.15 -12.53 11.69
C GLU A 212 -24.20 -13.67 12.06
N PHE A 213 -24.75 -14.87 12.29
CA PHE A 213 -23.99 -16.07 12.59
C PHE A 213 -23.00 -16.41 11.47
N ALA A 214 -23.45 -16.38 10.22
CA ALA A 214 -22.59 -16.66 9.08
C ALA A 214 -21.48 -15.63 8.89
N GLU A 215 -21.71 -14.35 9.19
CA GLU A 215 -20.69 -13.31 9.08
C GLU A 215 -19.60 -13.44 10.14
N ILE A 216 -19.99 -13.72 11.38
CA ILE A 216 -19.05 -13.92 12.49
C ILE A 216 -18.30 -15.25 12.33
N ALA A 217 -18.95 -16.27 11.77
CA ALA A 217 -18.31 -17.56 11.51
C ALA A 217 -17.23 -17.44 10.44
N LYS A 218 -17.45 -16.59 9.43
CA LYS A 218 -16.40 -16.27 8.45
C LYS A 218 -15.21 -15.58 9.12
N ILE A 219 -15.46 -14.64 10.03
CA ILE A 219 -14.40 -13.94 10.77
C ILE A 219 -13.60 -14.92 11.63
N ALA A 220 -14.25 -15.78 12.42
CA ALA A 220 -13.60 -16.81 13.24
C ALA A 220 -12.80 -17.81 12.38
N ALA A 221 -13.40 -18.25 11.27
CA ALA A 221 -12.77 -19.17 10.33
C ALA A 221 -11.51 -18.57 9.70
N THR A 222 -11.37 -17.25 9.55
CA THR A 222 -10.12 -16.68 9.00
C THR A 222 -8.87 -16.98 9.83
N GLN A 223 -9.02 -17.32 11.11
CA GLN A 223 -7.92 -17.51 12.04
C GLN A 223 -7.77 -18.98 12.49
N ASN A 224 -8.88 -19.71 12.64
CA ASN A 224 -8.84 -21.14 13.00
C ASN A 224 -10.03 -21.92 12.41
N GLY A 225 -9.95 -22.25 11.13
CA GLY A 225 -11.00 -22.98 10.42
C GLY A 225 -11.34 -24.34 11.01
N GLU A 226 -10.37 -25.11 11.51
CA GLU A 226 -10.59 -26.46 12.07
C GLU A 226 -11.53 -26.43 13.28
N LEU A 227 -11.20 -25.57 14.25
CA LEU A 227 -12.01 -25.41 15.45
C LEU A 227 -13.35 -24.74 15.16
N THR A 228 -13.37 -23.73 14.27
CA THR A 228 -14.63 -23.11 13.80
C THR A 228 -15.58 -24.17 13.24
N SER A 229 -15.08 -25.07 12.38
CA SER A 229 -15.90 -26.15 11.83
C SER A 229 -16.35 -27.16 12.87
N LYS A 230 -15.50 -27.52 13.84
CA LYS A 230 -15.86 -28.44 14.93
C LYS A 230 -17.03 -27.89 15.74
N TYR A 231 -16.92 -26.64 16.21
CA TYR A 231 -17.95 -26.05 17.06
C TYR A 231 -19.25 -25.77 16.31
N ILE A 232 -19.20 -25.49 15.00
CA ILE A 232 -20.40 -25.23 14.21
C ILE A 232 -21.26 -26.50 13.98
N LYS A 233 -20.66 -27.70 13.94
CA LYS A 233 -21.40 -28.97 13.85
C LYS A 233 -22.38 -29.17 15.02
N ASP A 234 -22.04 -28.64 16.20
CA ASP A 234 -22.85 -28.79 17.41
C ASP A 234 -24.12 -27.91 17.41
N TYR A 235 -24.21 -26.89 16.53
CA TYR A 235 -25.26 -25.85 16.60
C TYR A 235 -26.53 -26.12 15.77
N ARG A 236 -26.76 -27.35 15.26
CA ARG A 236 -28.00 -27.80 14.57
C ARG A 236 -28.63 -26.75 13.64
N LEU A 237 -27.83 -26.10 12.80
CA LEU A 237 -28.36 -25.17 11.80
C LEU A 237 -29.27 -25.97 10.85
N THR A 238 -30.56 -25.61 10.83
CA THR A 238 -31.60 -26.21 9.97
C THR A 238 -31.33 -25.92 8.49
N ASP A 239 -30.61 -24.83 8.21
CA ASP A 239 -30.14 -24.47 6.89
C ASP A 239 -28.78 -25.13 6.61
N GLN A 240 -28.77 -26.11 5.69
CA GLN A 240 -27.57 -26.89 5.34
C GLN A 240 -26.50 -26.05 4.64
N GLU A 241 -26.88 -24.89 4.13
CA GLU A 241 -26.04 -24.08 3.24
C GLU A 241 -24.97 -23.25 3.98
N PRO A 242 -25.28 -22.49 5.05
CA PRO A 242 -24.27 -21.81 5.86
C PRO A 242 -23.24 -22.77 6.49
N LEU A 243 -23.72 -23.91 7.01
CA LEU A 243 -22.88 -25.00 7.52
C LEU A 243 -21.86 -25.47 6.50
N LEU A 244 -22.35 -25.74 5.31
CA LEU A 244 -21.56 -26.25 4.19
C LEU A 244 -20.54 -25.19 3.72
N ASN A 245 -20.85 -23.89 3.75
CA ASN A 245 -19.92 -22.81 3.38
C ASN A 245 -18.77 -22.68 4.38
N ILE A 246 -19.09 -22.77 5.67
CA ILE A 246 -18.10 -22.66 6.74
C ILE A 246 -17.21 -23.91 6.79
N PHE A 247 -17.80 -25.09 6.57
CA PHE A 247 -17.08 -26.36 6.41
C PHE A 247 -16.12 -26.33 5.21
N LEU A 248 -16.55 -25.77 4.08
CA LEU A 248 -15.73 -25.62 2.87
C LEU A 248 -14.62 -24.58 3.03
N THR A 249 -14.85 -23.55 3.84
CA THR A 249 -13.82 -22.56 4.22
C THR A 249 -12.75 -23.19 5.12
N SER A 250 -13.16 -24.00 6.10
CA SER A 250 -12.27 -24.74 7.00
C SER A 250 -11.40 -25.76 6.27
N ILE A 251 -11.98 -26.57 5.37
CA ILE A 251 -11.22 -27.55 4.59
C ILE A 251 -10.23 -26.87 3.64
N ASN A 252 -10.61 -25.74 3.03
CA ASN A 252 -9.69 -25.00 2.16
C ASN A 252 -8.45 -24.48 2.90
N GLN A 253 -8.57 -24.10 4.18
CA GLN A 253 -7.42 -23.67 4.99
C GLN A 253 -6.55 -24.84 5.47
N ASN A 254 -7.15 -25.99 5.77
CA ASN A 254 -6.41 -27.16 6.26
C ASN A 254 -5.73 -27.98 5.16
N ILE A 255 -6.22 -27.93 3.91
CA ILE A 255 -5.58 -28.61 2.77
C ILE A 255 -4.12 -28.18 2.58
N ASP A 256 -3.78 -26.92 2.88
CA ASP A 256 -2.40 -26.42 2.77
C ASP A 256 -1.53 -26.77 4.01
N SER A 257 -2.13 -26.93 5.20
CA SER A 257 -1.43 -27.30 6.45
C SER A 257 -1.19 -28.81 6.60
N ILE A 258 -1.99 -29.65 5.95
CA ILE A 258 -1.85 -31.12 5.98
C ILE A 258 -0.61 -31.62 5.19
N LYS A 259 0.04 -30.76 4.40
CA LYS A 259 1.30 -31.07 3.69
C LYS A 259 2.49 -31.47 4.58
N TYR A 260 2.39 -31.33 5.91
CA TYR A 260 3.53 -31.48 6.84
C TYR A 260 3.38 -32.51 7.97
N ARG A 261 2.39 -33.43 7.94
CA ARG A 261 2.33 -34.53 8.93
C ARG A 261 2.47 -35.88 8.25
N GLU A 262 3.63 -36.51 8.39
CA GLU A 262 4.04 -37.76 7.70
C GLU A 262 3.29 -39.04 8.12
N ASN A 263 2.34 -39.01 9.06
CA ASN A 263 1.87 -40.22 9.74
C ASN A 263 0.36 -40.54 9.67
N TYR A 264 -0.40 -39.99 8.71
CA TYR A 264 -1.76 -40.45 8.45
C TYR A 264 -1.97 -40.77 6.97
N ASN A 265 -2.57 -41.92 6.68
CA ASN A 265 -2.96 -42.30 5.33
C ASN A 265 -4.14 -41.42 4.91
N PHE A 266 -3.83 -40.35 4.18
CA PHE A 266 -4.75 -39.27 3.82
C PHE A 266 -6.03 -39.75 3.10
N SER A 267 -5.93 -40.89 2.39
CA SER A 267 -7.06 -41.60 1.76
C SER A 267 -8.08 -42.16 2.78
N GLU A 268 -7.63 -42.72 3.90
CA GLU A 268 -8.51 -43.25 4.96
C GLU A 268 -9.23 -42.14 5.71
N LEU A 269 -8.52 -41.03 5.98
CA LEU A 269 -9.12 -39.86 6.62
C LEU A 269 -10.26 -39.29 5.77
N ILE A 270 -10.04 -39.22 4.46
CA ILE A 270 -11.02 -38.73 3.49
C ILE A 270 -12.17 -39.70 3.27
N HIS A 271 -11.91 -41.01 3.25
CA HIS A 271 -12.97 -42.02 3.25
C HIS A 271 -13.82 -41.94 4.52
N LEU A 272 -13.22 -41.71 5.69
CA LEU A 272 -13.94 -41.45 6.95
C LEU A 272 -14.78 -40.18 6.87
N TYR A 273 -14.24 -39.07 6.32
CA TYR A 273 -14.98 -37.82 6.17
C TYR A 273 -16.12 -37.89 5.14
N ILE A 274 -15.93 -38.60 4.02
CA ILE A 274 -16.98 -38.83 3.02
C ILE A 274 -18.04 -39.78 3.58
N ASN A 275 -17.65 -40.85 4.28
CA ASN A 275 -18.59 -41.75 4.92
C ASN A 275 -19.34 -41.09 6.08
N ASP A 276 -18.74 -40.17 6.83
CA ASP A 276 -19.46 -39.36 7.82
C ASP A 276 -20.49 -38.45 7.14
N ILE A 277 -20.15 -37.84 6.01
CA ILE A 277 -21.11 -37.05 5.20
C ILE A 277 -22.24 -37.94 4.67
N ILE A 278 -21.94 -39.14 4.15
CA ILE A 278 -22.92 -40.09 3.63
C ILE A 278 -23.77 -40.72 4.74
N ASN A 279 -23.19 -41.03 5.89
CA ASN A 279 -23.89 -41.57 7.04
C ASN A 279 -24.79 -40.52 7.69
N ASP A 280 -24.35 -39.27 7.84
CA ASP A 280 -25.21 -38.15 8.27
C ASP A 280 -26.35 -37.87 7.28
N MET A 281 -26.11 -38.07 5.96
CA MET A 281 -27.13 -38.01 4.92
C MET A 281 -28.15 -39.16 5.01
N ASN A 282 -27.71 -40.38 5.35
CA ASN A 282 -28.56 -41.57 5.46
C ASN A 282 -29.26 -41.68 6.82
N PHE A 283 -28.74 -41.06 7.89
CA PHE A 283 -29.35 -41.05 9.23
C PHE A 283 -30.72 -40.36 9.26
N LYS A 284 -31.00 -39.47 8.29
CA LYS A 284 -32.34 -38.87 8.09
C LYS A 284 -33.29 -39.68 7.23
N LYS A 285 -32.83 -40.74 6.56
CA LYS A 285 -33.66 -41.56 5.67
C LYS A 285 -34.26 -42.78 6.37
N ASN A 286 -33.69 -43.23 7.49
CA ASN A 286 -34.06 -44.50 8.16
C ASN A 286 -34.48 -44.43 9.63
N ASN A 287 -34.64 -43.25 10.25
CA ASN A 287 -35.17 -43.18 11.62
C ASN A 287 -36.64 -42.74 11.65
N GLU A 288 -37.50 -43.67 11.24
CA GLU A 288 -38.85 -43.82 11.82
C GLU A 288 -38.87 -44.80 13.01
N ASP A 289 -37.75 -45.45 13.38
CA ASP A 289 -37.77 -46.42 14.48
C ASP A 289 -36.79 -46.11 15.63
N ASN A 290 -37.37 -46.17 16.83
CA ASN A 290 -36.84 -45.88 18.14
C ASN A 290 -35.60 -46.73 18.52
N ASN A 291 -34.55 -46.09 19.05
CA ASN A 291 -34.03 -46.36 20.40
C ASN A 291 -32.85 -45.42 20.78
N GLU A 292 -33.02 -44.74 21.92
CA GLU A 292 -32.21 -43.62 22.43
C GLU A 292 -30.88 -43.99 23.12
N ASN A 293 -30.38 -45.23 23.09
CA ASN A 293 -29.36 -45.66 24.07
C ASN A 293 -28.08 -46.36 23.56
N ASP A 294 -27.66 -46.24 22.29
CA ASP A 294 -26.35 -46.78 21.84
C ASP A 294 -25.41 -45.75 21.19
N LEU A 295 -25.61 -44.45 21.47
CA LEU A 295 -24.98 -43.33 20.75
C LEU A 295 -23.60 -42.88 21.26
N TYR A 296 -22.96 -43.61 22.18
CA TYR A 296 -21.75 -43.14 22.87
C TYR A 296 -20.48 -44.03 22.71
N GLY A 297 -20.43 -45.02 21.82
CA GLY A 297 -19.37 -46.05 21.89
C GLY A 297 -18.77 -46.66 20.62
N ARG A 298 -18.99 -46.13 19.41
CA ARG A 298 -18.40 -46.65 18.15
C ARG A 298 -18.01 -45.44 17.28
N SER A 299 -16.82 -45.25 16.71
CA SER A 299 -15.82 -46.20 16.23
C SER A 299 -14.42 -45.57 16.06
N ILE A 300 -13.40 -46.18 16.70
CA ILE A 300 -12.08 -46.43 16.08
C ILE A 300 -11.86 -47.96 15.96
N LYS A 301 -12.72 -48.77 16.60
CA LYS A 301 -12.64 -50.25 16.64
C LYS A 301 -13.61 -50.99 15.71
N ALA A 302 -14.39 -50.31 14.88
CA ALA A 302 -15.44 -50.97 14.08
C ALA A 302 -15.00 -51.47 12.69
N TYR A 303 -13.73 -51.30 12.31
CA TYR A 303 -13.23 -51.83 11.04
C TYR A 303 -12.07 -52.80 11.28
N PRO A 304 -12.35 -54.09 11.58
CA PRO A 304 -11.34 -55.16 11.58
C PRO A 304 -10.62 -55.25 10.22
N GLU A 305 -11.27 -54.79 9.16
CA GLU A 305 -10.74 -54.67 7.79
C GLU A 305 -9.51 -53.76 7.71
N LEU A 306 -9.39 -52.73 8.56
CA LEU A 306 -8.23 -51.83 8.61
C LEU A 306 -6.94 -52.56 9.06
N GLN A 307 -7.03 -53.60 9.89
CA GLN A 307 -5.85 -54.39 10.26
C GLN A 307 -5.38 -55.35 9.18
N ILE A 308 -6.27 -55.71 8.24
CA ILE A 308 -5.94 -56.52 7.07
C ILE A 308 -5.32 -55.62 5.98
N ILE A 309 -5.80 -54.39 5.82
CA ILE A 309 -5.29 -53.40 4.85
C ILE A 309 -3.83 -52.97 5.17
N MET A 310 -3.42 -53.01 6.44
CA MET A 310 -2.02 -52.76 6.82
C MET A 310 -1.04 -53.88 6.39
N LYS A 311 -1.53 -55.03 5.88
CA LYS A 311 -0.71 -56.16 5.43
C LYS A 311 -1.24 -56.74 4.11
N ASN A 312 -0.62 -56.29 3.02
CA ASN A 312 -0.67 -56.80 1.63
C ASN A 312 -1.68 -56.19 0.64
N GLU A 313 -1.08 -55.58 -0.38
CA GLU A 313 -1.38 -55.64 -1.82
C GLU A 313 -2.77 -56.14 -2.24
N THR A 314 -3.69 -55.22 -2.56
CA THR A 314 -4.14 -54.93 -3.94
C THR A 314 -5.29 -53.91 -3.91
N LEU A 315 -5.01 -52.71 -4.44
CA LEU A 315 -5.88 -51.52 -4.50
C LEU A 315 -7.08 -51.67 -5.47
N GLU A 316 -7.27 -52.84 -6.07
CA GLU A 316 -8.03 -53.02 -7.32
C GLU A 316 -9.53 -53.31 -7.11
N ASN A 317 -9.92 -53.79 -5.91
CA ASN A 317 -11.32 -54.11 -5.61
C ASN A 317 -12.11 -52.92 -5.03
N ASP A 318 -11.46 -51.98 -4.35
CA ASP A 318 -12.11 -50.82 -3.73
C ASP A 318 -12.56 -49.78 -4.78
N LEU A 319 -11.92 -49.76 -5.96
CA LEU A 319 -12.28 -48.89 -7.08
C LEU A 319 -13.66 -49.20 -7.70
N LYS A 320 -14.23 -50.38 -7.43
CA LYS A 320 -15.55 -50.78 -7.97
C LYS A 320 -16.75 -50.20 -7.21
N LEU A 321 -16.56 -49.73 -5.96
CA LEU A 321 -17.64 -49.16 -5.13
C LEU A 321 -17.84 -47.64 -5.36
N ILE A 322 -16.80 -46.95 -5.83
CA ILE A 322 -16.79 -45.50 -6.12
C ILE A 322 -17.94 -45.03 -7.03
N PRO A 323 -18.37 -45.77 -8.08
CA PRO A 323 -19.42 -45.28 -8.98
C PRO A 323 -20.81 -45.13 -8.35
N GLU A 324 -21.17 -45.95 -7.35
CA GLU A 324 -22.50 -45.90 -6.73
C GLU A 324 -22.61 -44.73 -5.74
N GLU A 325 -21.61 -44.56 -4.87
CA GLU A 325 -21.49 -43.42 -3.94
C GLU A 325 -21.37 -42.09 -4.69
N TYR A 326 -20.68 -42.10 -5.84
CA TYR A 326 -20.57 -40.95 -6.74
C TYR A 326 -21.92 -40.51 -7.32
N ASN A 327 -22.79 -41.46 -7.66
CA ASN A 327 -24.10 -41.16 -8.22
C ASN A 327 -25.08 -40.59 -7.18
N GLU A 328 -25.03 -41.07 -5.93
CA GLU A 328 -25.79 -40.47 -4.83
C GLU A 328 -25.35 -39.03 -4.54
N LEU A 329 -24.05 -38.79 -4.53
CA LEU A 329 -23.49 -37.46 -4.30
C LEU A 329 -23.79 -36.48 -5.44
N LYS A 330 -23.77 -36.94 -6.69
CA LYS A 330 -24.22 -36.18 -7.86
C LYS A 330 -25.70 -35.78 -7.73
N SER A 331 -26.55 -36.69 -7.27
CA SER A 331 -27.97 -36.41 -7.01
C SER A 331 -28.15 -35.34 -5.92
N PHE A 332 -27.32 -35.36 -4.88
CA PHE A 332 -27.36 -34.39 -3.78
C PHE A 332 -26.92 -32.97 -4.23
N ILE A 333 -25.81 -32.86 -4.96
CA ILE A 333 -25.32 -31.57 -5.48
C ILE A 333 -26.38 -30.90 -6.36
N GLN A 334 -27.11 -31.68 -7.15
CA GLN A 334 -28.20 -31.18 -7.98
C GLN A 334 -29.42 -30.71 -7.18
N LYS A 335 -29.54 -31.07 -5.90
CA LYS A 335 -30.64 -30.68 -5.00
C LYS A 335 -30.35 -29.46 -4.12
N LEU A 336 -29.09 -29.03 -3.99
CA LEU A 336 -28.72 -27.80 -3.30
C LEU A 336 -29.34 -26.58 -4.00
N ARG A 337 -29.77 -25.54 -3.28
CA ARG A 337 -30.42 -24.37 -3.90
C ARG A 337 -29.43 -23.24 -4.19
N ASN A 338 -28.33 -23.19 -3.45
CA ASN A 338 -27.31 -22.16 -3.55
C ASN A 338 -26.17 -22.55 -4.50
N PRO A 339 -26.02 -21.84 -5.62
CA PRO A 339 -25.00 -22.11 -6.62
C PRO A 339 -23.58 -22.00 -6.07
N GLU A 340 -23.33 -21.08 -5.13
CA GLU A 340 -22.00 -20.86 -4.53
C GLU A 340 -21.54 -22.12 -3.76
N LEU A 341 -22.48 -22.80 -3.11
CA LEU A 341 -22.23 -24.00 -2.32
C LEU A 341 -22.12 -25.26 -3.16
N GLN A 342 -22.94 -25.38 -4.19
CA GLN A 342 -22.74 -26.39 -5.20
C GLN A 342 -21.34 -26.30 -5.81
N ILE A 343 -20.87 -25.08 -6.11
CA ILE A 343 -19.52 -24.84 -6.63
C ILE A 343 -18.47 -25.26 -5.61
N GLN A 344 -18.58 -24.83 -4.36
CA GLN A 344 -17.59 -25.18 -3.34
C GLN A 344 -17.56 -26.70 -3.07
N MET A 345 -18.70 -27.41 -3.08
CA MET A 345 -18.73 -28.87 -2.96
C MET A 345 -18.08 -29.58 -4.15
N LEU A 346 -18.35 -29.11 -5.37
CA LEU A 346 -17.71 -29.64 -6.57
C LEU A 346 -16.21 -29.30 -6.62
N THR A 347 -15.82 -28.17 -6.03
CA THR A 347 -14.42 -27.78 -5.79
C THR A 347 -13.74 -28.77 -4.87
N LEU A 348 -14.40 -29.08 -3.75
CA LEU A 348 -13.89 -29.99 -2.74
C LEU A 348 -13.84 -31.41 -3.29
N LEU A 349 -14.85 -31.85 -4.04
CA LEU A 349 -14.87 -33.16 -4.68
C LEU A 349 -13.81 -33.31 -5.75
N ALA A 350 -13.54 -32.25 -6.51
CA ALA A 350 -12.34 -32.18 -7.31
C ALA A 350 -11.14 -32.44 -6.38
N LYS A 351 -10.86 -31.54 -5.42
CA LYS A 351 -9.70 -31.63 -4.51
C LYS A 351 -9.57 -32.95 -3.73
N ILE A 352 -10.67 -33.66 -3.46
CA ILE A 352 -10.73 -34.96 -2.76
C ILE A 352 -10.45 -36.13 -3.72
N SER A 353 -11.06 -36.17 -4.92
CA SER A 353 -10.76 -37.15 -5.98
C SER A 353 -9.27 -37.15 -6.38
N ILE A 354 -8.62 -36.07 -5.99
CA ILE A 354 -7.29 -35.63 -6.33
C ILE A 354 -6.26 -36.01 -5.24
N SER A 355 -6.69 -36.24 -4.00
CA SER A 355 -5.79 -36.18 -2.85
C SER A 355 -5.14 -37.50 -2.45
N SER A 356 -5.52 -38.65 -3.00
CA SER A 356 -4.82 -39.91 -2.72
C SER A 356 -3.85 -40.28 -3.85
N LYS A 357 -2.54 -40.30 -3.55
CA LYS A 357 -1.47 -41.04 -4.25
C LYS A 357 -1.37 -40.97 -5.80
N LEU A 358 -1.94 -39.97 -6.46
CA LEU A 358 -1.93 -39.88 -7.94
C LEU A 358 -0.57 -39.57 -8.58
N ALA A 359 0.47 -39.28 -7.80
CA ALA A 359 1.81 -39.02 -8.34
C ALA A 359 2.55 -40.29 -8.80
N LYS A 360 2.02 -41.51 -8.58
CA LYS A 360 2.74 -42.78 -8.87
C LYS A 360 1.93 -43.94 -9.47
N LEU A 361 0.66 -43.79 -9.85
CA LEU A 361 -0.15 -44.93 -10.33
C LEU A 361 -0.24 -45.04 -11.87
N PRO A 362 -0.40 -46.26 -12.43
CA PRO A 362 -0.46 -46.52 -13.87
C PRO A 362 -1.74 -45.99 -14.54
N ILE A 363 -1.68 -45.93 -15.87
CA ILE A 363 -2.62 -45.28 -16.80
C ILE A 363 -4.09 -45.75 -16.64
N GLU A 364 -4.36 -46.95 -16.11
CA GLU A 364 -5.73 -47.45 -15.99
C GLU A 364 -6.59 -46.68 -14.97
N GLU A 365 -6.00 -46.07 -13.93
CA GLU A 365 -6.76 -45.39 -12.87
C GLU A 365 -7.21 -43.96 -13.24
N ILE A 366 -6.53 -43.30 -14.18
CA ILE A 366 -6.95 -41.99 -14.72
C ILE A 366 -8.26 -42.11 -15.51
N ASN A 367 -8.53 -43.29 -16.08
CA ASN A 367 -9.79 -43.55 -16.78
C ASN A 367 -10.99 -43.61 -15.82
N ALA A 368 -10.79 -43.90 -14.52
CA ALA A 368 -11.85 -43.91 -13.51
C ALA A 368 -12.37 -42.49 -13.18
N SER A 369 -11.59 -41.44 -13.50
CA SER A 369 -11.97 -40.03 -13.30
C SER A 369 -12.84 -39.46 -14.44
N ILE A 370 -12.89 -40.14 -15.60
CA ILE A 370 -13.59 -39.67 -16.81
C ILE A 370 -15.13 -39.61 -16.62
N PRO A 371 -15.80 -40.56 -15.93
CA PRO A 371 -17.23 -40.46 -15.62
C PRO A 371 -17.56 -39.25 -14.74
N ILE A 372 -16.65 -38.88 -13.84
CA ILE A 372 -16.78 -37.71 -12.95
C ILE A 372 -16.75 -36.42 -13.77
N ILE A 373 -15.79 -36.33 -14.68
CA ILE A 373 -15.65 -35.21 -15.62
C ILE A 373 -16.89 -35.11 -16.52
N LYS A 374 -17.38 -36.23 -17.08
CA LYS A 374 -18.62 -36.26 -17.87
C LYS A 374 -19.84 -35.77 -17.08
N ALA A 375 -20.01 -36.26 -15.86
CA ALA A 375 -21.13 -35.89 -15.00
C ALA A 375 -21.14 -34.39 -14.64
N ILE A 376 -19.98 -33.76 -14.53
CA ILE A 376 -19.81 -32.32 -14.31
C ILE A 376 -20.16 -31.53 -15.57
N PHE A 377 -19.73 -31.98 -16.75
CA PHE A 377 -20.08 -31.32 -18.03
C PHE A 377 -21.55 -31.52 -18.43
N ASP A 378 -22.25 -32.49 -17.82
CA ASP A 378 -23.68 -32.74 -17.98
C ASP A 378 -24.60 -31.94 -17.02
N LEU A 379 -24.04 -31.12 -16.12
CA LEU A 379 -24.83 -30.25 -15.24
C LEU A 379 -25.75 -29.33 -16.07
N ARG A 380 -26.93 -28.94 -15.58
CA ARG A 380 -27.83 -28.06 -16.37
C ARG A 380 -27.52 -26.58 -16.21
N ASP A 381 -26.88 -26.20 -15.10
CA ASP A 381 -26.57 -24.81 -14.80
C ASP A 381 -25.25 -24.36 -15.47
N PRO A 382 -25.28 -23.39 -16.40
CA PRO A 382 -24.11 -22.94 -17.15
C PRO A 382 -23.06 -22.22 -16.30
N VAL A 383 -23.46 -21.54 -15.22
CA VAL A 383 -22.54 -20.79 -14.35
C VAL A 383 -21.75 -21.77 -13.49
N LEU A 384 -22.43 -22.82 -13.04
CA LEU A 384 -21.84 -23.90 -12.26
C LEU A 384 -20.82 -24.70 -13.05
N LYS A 385 -21.15 -25.09 -14.29
CA LYS A 385 -20.20 -25.77 -15.20
C LYS A 385 -18.87 -25.03 -15.29
N VAL A 386 -18.93 -23.71 -15.36
CA VAL A 386 -17.73 -22.89 -15.56
C VAL A 386 -16.89 -22.79 -14.30
N LYS A 387 -17.48 -22.57 -13.12
CA LYS A 387 -16.68 -22.53 -11.89
C LYS A 387 -16.07 -23.91 -11.57
N ILE A 388 -16.73 -25.03 -11.89
CA ILE A 388 -16.16 -26.36 -11.64
C ILE A 388 -15.05 -26.70 -12.65
N ALA A 389 -15.23 -26.30 -13.91
CA ALA A 389 -14.18 -26.36 -14.91
C ALA A 389 -12.94 -25.57 -14.43
N ASP A 390 -13.13 -24.36 -13.91
CA ASP A 390 -12.07 -23.53 -13.34
C ASP A 390 -11.23 -24.26 -12.27
N ILE A 391 -11.85 -25.06 -11.40
CA ILE A 391 -11.16 -25.75 -10.32
C ILE A 391 -10.46 -27.03 -10.78
N PHE A 392 -11.09 -27.80 -11.67
CA PHE A 392 -10.47 -28.97 -12.26
C PHE A 392 -9.24 -28.60 -13.09
N LEU A 393 -9.31 -27.46 -13.78
CA LEU A 393 -8.24 -26.91 -14.60
C LEU A 393 -7.08 -26.36 -13.75
N ASP A 394 -7.36 -25.66 -12.62
CA ASP A 394 -6.33 -25.23 -11.65
C ASP A 394 -5.63 -26.43 -10.96
N PHE A 395 -6.30 -27.58 -10.87
CA PHE A 395 -5.70 -28.80 -10.34
C PHE A 395 -4.78 -29.54 -11.32
N PHE A 396 -5.21 -29.79 -12.56
CA PHE A 396 -4.38 -30.49 -13.56
C PHE A 396 -3.03 -29.79 -13.75
N PHE A 397 -3.05 -28.46 -13.68
CA PHE A 397 -1.91 -27.55 -13.69
C PHE A 397 -0.92 -27.78 -12.53
N LYS A 398 -1.42 -28.07 -11.31
CA LYS A 398 -0.57 -28.23 -10.12
C LYS A 398 0.07 -29.62 -10.00
N HIS A 399 -0.42 -30.65 -10.72
CA HIS A 399 -0.08 -32.04 -10.41
C HIS A 399 0.29 -32.98 -11.57
N ASN A 400 0.12 -32.63 -12.86
CA ASN A 400 0.73 -33.44 -13.93
C ASN A 400 0.81 -32.74 -15.30
N SER A 401 2.00 -32.71 -15.88
CA SER A 401 2.30 -32.31 -17.26
C SER A 401 2.23 -33.52 -18.19
N ASN A 402 1.03 -34.03 -18.49
CA ASN A 402 0.89 -35.23 -19.33
C ASN A 402 0.14 -34.98 -20.66
N GLN A 403 0.83 -35.30 -21.77
CA GLN A 403 0.49 -35.04 -23.17
C GLN A 403 -0.82 -35.71 -23.65
N LYS A 404 -1.27 -36.79 -23.00
CA LYS A 404 -2.51 -37.50 -23.38
C LYS A 404 -3.80 -36.81 -22.92
N ILE A 405 -3.75 -35.96 -21.89
CA ILE A 405 -4.94 -35.22 -21.43
C ILE A 405 -5.28 -34.09 -22.41
N SER A 406 -4.26 -33.44 -22.99
CA SER A 406 -4.45 -32.48 -24.08
C SER A 406 -5.03 -33.11 -25.34
N GLU A 407 -4.61 -34.33 -25.68
CA GLU A 407 -5.15 -35.10 -26.81
C GLU A 407 -6.62 -35.46 -26.56
N TRP A 408 -6.98 -35.95 -25.38
CA TRP A 408 -8.36 -36.28 -25.03
C TRP A 408 -9.30 -35.05 -25.05
N LEU A 409 -8.84 -33.90 -24.52
CA LEU A 409 -9.60 -32.64 -24.53
C LEU A 409 -9.87 -32.17 -25.96
N ASN A 410 -8.90 -32.31 -26.86
CA ASN A 410 -9.04 -31.95 -28.27
C ASN A 410 -9.97 -32.90 -29.05
N GLU A 411 -9.99 -34.19 -28.71
CA GLU A 411 -10.80 -35.19 -29.40
C GLU A 411 -12.27 -35.21 -28.96
N ASN A 412 -12.57 -34.87 -27.70
CA ASN A 412 -13.88 -35.16 -27.10
C ASN A 412 -14.70 -33.92 -26.71
N ILE A 413 -14.13 -32.71 -26.81
CA ILE A 413 -14.82 -31.46 -26.49
C ILE A 413 -15.02 -30.65 -27.77
N ASP A 414 -16.27 -30.53 -28.25
CA ASP A 414 -16.64 -29.60 -29.33
C ASP A 414 -16.61 -28.16 -28.78
N THR A 415 -15.42 -27.56 -28.81
CA THR A 415 -15.12 -26.23 -28.27
C THR A 415 -15.94 -25.11 -28.90
N SER A 416 -16.52 -25.35 -30.08
CA SER A 416 -17.41 -24.40 -30.76
C SER A 416 -18.75 -24.20 -30.05
N LYS A 417 -19.17 -25.15 -29.20
CA LYS A 417 -20.45 -25.14 -28.49
C LYS A 417 -20.36 -24.67 -27.03
N LEU A 418 -19.16 -24.39 -26.53
CA LEU A 418 -18.96 -23.94 -25.15
C LEU A 418 -19.09 -22.41 -25.04
N LYS A 419 -20.11 -21.96 -24.31
CA LYS A 419 -20.22 -20.57 -23.85
C LYS A 419 -19.59 -20.47 -22.46
N PHE A 420 -18.31 -20.09 -22.40
CA PHE A 420 -17.62 -19.89 -21.13
C PHE A 420 -17.98 -18.54 -20.50
N THR A 421 -18.09 -18.51 -19.16
CA THR A 421 -18.16 -17.25 -18.42
C THR A 421 -16.76 -16.64 -18.27
N GLN A 422 -16.69 -15.40 -17.78
CA GLN A 422 -15.47 -14.61 -17.71
C GLN A 422 -14.34 -15.30 -16.94
N SER A 423 -14.63 -16.07 -15.90
CA SER A 423 -13.65 -16.81 -15.08
C SER A 423 -13.05 -18.02 -15.82
N GLY A 424 -13.92 -18.80 -16.50
CA GLY A 424 -13.57 -19.91 -17.40
C GLY A 424 -12.52 -19.55 -18.43
N ASN A 425 -12.64 -18.35 -18.99
CA ASN A 425 -11.70 -17.84 -19.96
C ASN A 425 -10.31 -17.58 -19.35
N ILE A 426 -10.23 -17.02 -18.13
CA ILE A 426 -8.94 -16.69 -17.47
C ILE A 426 -8.13 -17.96 -17.21
N ILE A 427 -8.80 -19.04 -16.79
CA ILE A 427 -8.15 -20.30 -16.42
C ILE A 427 -7.77 -21.14 -17.63
N ILE A 428 -8.59 -21.17 -18.70
CA ILE A 428 -8.19 -21.73 -19.99
C ILE A 428 -6.98 -20.97 -20.57
N GLY A 429 -6.90 -19.65 -20.38
CA GLY A 429 -5.73 -18.86 -20.74
C GLY A 429 -4.47 -19.27 -19.98
N LYS A 430 -4.56 -19.50 -18.67
CA LYS A 430 -3.45 -19.98 -17.84
C LYS A 430 -3.00 -21.40 -18.21
N LEU A 431 -3.95 -22.32 -18.44
CA LEU A 431 -3.68 -23.69 -18.89
C LEU A 431 -2.96 -23.76 -20.21
N LEU A 432 -3.42 -22.97 -21.20
CA LEU A 432 -2.74 -22.85 -22.47
C LEU A 432 -1.32 -22.39 -22.21
N CYS A 433 -1.08 -21.34 -21.42
CA CYS A 433 0.27 -20.82 -21.16
C CYS A 433 1.30 -21.77 -20.54
N GLU A 434 0.87 -22.77 -19.76
CA GLU A 434 1.79 -23.75 -19.17
C GLU A 434 1.92 -25.05 -19.97
N SER A 435 0.90 -25.46 -20.74
CA SER A 435 1.05 -26.53 -21.74
C SER A 435 2.05 -26.18 -22.87
N LEU A 436 2.34 -24.88 -23.02
CA LEU A 436 3.20 -24.29 -24.06
C LEU A 436 4.70 -24.35 -23.77
N ASN A 437 5.12 -24.84 -22.60
CA ASN A 437 6.54 -25.05 -22.29
C ASN A 437 7.16 -26.27 -23.01
N GLY A 438 6.45 -26.92 -23.95
CA GLY A 438 6.85 -28.23 -24.49
C GLY A 438 6.73 -28.51 -25.99
N ASN A 439 5.73 -28.04 -26.76
CA ASN A 439 5.54 -28.48 -28.16
C ASN A 439 4.76 -27.50 -29.08
N SER A 440 4.81 -27.74 -30.41
CA SER A 440 4.29 -26.90 -31.51
C SER A 440 2.76 -26.71 -31.57
N PHE A 441 2.32 -25.56 -32.07
CA PHE A 441 0.92 -25.11 -32.09
C PHE A 441 0.04 -25.71 -33.22
N ASP A 442 -1.27 -25.83 -32.95
CA ASP A 442 -2.32 -26.00 -33.96
C ASP A 442 -3.31 -24.80 -33.99
N ASN A 443 -4.15 -24.73 -35.03
CA ASN A 443 -5.05 -23.61 -35.31
C ASN A 443 -6.12 -23.36 -34.22
N ASN A 444 -6.50 -24.38 -33.44
CA ASN A 444 -7.53 -24.26 -32.41
C ASN A 444 -6.99 -23.55 -31.16
N SER A 445 -5.71 -23.74 -30.86
CA SER A 445 -5.03 -23.14 -29.72
C SER A 445 -4.98 -21.60 -29.81
N ILE A 446 -4.77 -21.07 -31.02
CA ILE A 446 -4.72 -19.62 -31.31
C ILE A 446 -6.11 -18.97 -31.21
N PHE A 447 -7.16 -19.64 -31.69
CA PHE A 447 -8.54 -19.15 -31.62
C PHE A 447 -9.08 -19.05 -30.19
N ILE A 448 -8.72 -20.01 -29.33
CA ILE A 448 -9.13 -20.01 -27.93
C ILE A 448 -8.43 -18.88 -27.15
N MET A 449 -7.13 -18.63 -27.40
CA MET A 449 -6.41 -17.50 -26.80
C MET A 449 -7.00 -16.14 -27.15
N ASP A 450 -7.37 -15.92 -28.42
CA ASP A 450 -8.02 -14.69 -28.89
C ASP A 450 -9.31 -14.42 -28.10
N LYS A 451 -10.18 -15.44 -27.97
CA LYS A 451 -11.44 -15.34 -27.21
C LYS A 451 -11.23 -15.11 -25.72
N VAL A 452 -10.25 -15.78 -25.12
CA VAL A 452 -9.93 -15.62 -23.70
C VAL A 452 -9.51 -14.18 -23.41
N ILE A 453 -8.60 -13.63 -24.22
CA ILE A 453 -8.02 -12.30 -24.05
C ILE A 453 -9.06 -11.19 -24.33
N THR A 454 -9.96 -11.40 -25.32
CA THR A 454 -11.05 -10.44 -25.59
C THR A 454 -12.10 -10.40 -24.49
N THR A 455 -12.38 -11.52 -23.81
CA THR A 455 -13.51 -11.60 -22.85
C THR A 455 -13.12 -11.17 -21.42
N THR A 456 -11.84 -11.22 -21.05
CA THR A 456 -11.36 -11.07 -19.66
C THR A 456 -10.70 -9.72 -19.32
N ARG A 457 -10.89 -8.72 -20.21
CA ARG A 457 -10.24 -7.39 -20.26
C ARG A 457 -10.04 -6.60 -18.96
N LYS A 458 -10.69 -6.91 -17.82
CA LYS A 458 -10.72 -6.06 -16.61
C LYS A 458 -10.12 -6.68 -15.34
N ASN A 459 -9.95 -8.01 -15.23
CA ASN A 459 -9.81 -8.67 -13.92
C ASN A 459 -8.56 -9.57 -13.72
N ILE A 460 -7.62 -9.63 -14.67
CA ILE A 460 -6.36 -10.40 -14.50
C ILE A 460 -5.28 -9.47 -13.94
N SER A 461 -4.45 -9.94 -13.00
CA SER A 461 -3.33 -9.17 -12.45
C SER A 461 -2.33 -8.76 -13.55
N GLN A 462 -1.57 -7.68 -13.34
CA GLN A 462 -0.57 -7.24 -14.30
C GLN A 462 0.50 -8.32 -14.51
N ASN A 463 0.94 -9.00 -13.46
CA ASN A 463 1.94 -10.08 -13.52
C ASN A 463 1.46 -11.34 -14.26
N ASP A 464 0.21 -11.76 -14.09
CA ASP A 464 -0.34 -12.92 -14.79
C ASP A 464 -0.53 -12.65 -16.29
N ARG A 465 -0.87 -11.40 -16.66
CA ARG A 465 -0.87 -10.95 -18.06
C ARG A 465 0.54 -11.02 -18.66
N MET A 466 1.55 -10.56 -17.93
CA MET A 466 2.96 -10.58 -18.37
C MET A 466 3.47 -12.01 -18.61
N ARG A 467 3.10 -12.96 -17.74
CA ARG A 467 3.42 -14.39 -17.95
C ARG A 467 2.74 -14.96 -19.20
N LEU A 468 1.46 -14.64 -19.41
CA LEU A 468 0.70 -15.02 -20.62
C LEU A 468 1.37 -14.53 -21.91
N TYR A 469 1.86 -13.28 -21.87
CA TYR A 469 2.55 -12.64 -22.98
C TYR A 469 3.96 -13.19 -23.21
N ASN A 470 4.71 -13.52 -22.15
CA ASN A 470 6.03 -14.17 -22.26
C ASN A 470 5.94 -15.56 -22.92
N SER A 471 4.90 -16.35 -22.63
CA SER A 471 4.65 -17.63 -23.29
C SER A 471 4.27 -17.49 -24.78
N LEU A 472 3.65 -16.39 -25.18
CA LEU A 472 3.34 -16.07 -26.58
C LEU A 472 4.57 -15.63 -27.39
N MET A 473 5.58 -15.06 -26.72
CA MET A 473 6.80 -14.52 -27.35
C MET A 473 7.90 -15.57 -27.60
N THR A 474 7.76 -16.78 -27.03
CA THR A 474 8.71 -17.90 -27.16
C THR A 474 8.39 -18.86 -28.33
N LEU A 475 7.39 -18.49 -29.14
CA LEU A 475 6.89 -19.22 -30.30
C LEU A 475 7.88 -19.27 -31.48
N LYS A 476 8.23 -20.47 -31.99
CA LYS A 476 9.09 -20.62 -33.19
C LYS A 476 8.31 -20.34 -34.49
N GLU A 477 8.83 -19.40 -35.29
CA GLU A 477 8.22 -18.85 -36.52
C GLU A 477 7.97 -19.88 -37.64
N SER A 478 8.68 -21.01 -37.64
CA SER A 478 8.60 -22.06 -38.67
C SER A 478 7.28 -22.86 -38.66
N SER A 479 6.37 -22.58 -37.74
CA SER A 479 5.13 -23.36 -37.52
C SER A 479 3.83 -22.61 -37.85
N LEU A 480 3.88 -21.34 -38.29
CA LEU A 480 2.69 -20.48 -38.41
C LEU A 480 2.36 -20.09 -39.86
N SER A 481 1.07 -20.12 -40.21
CA SER A 481 0.57 -19.66 -41.51
C SER A 481 0.55 -18.12 -41.60
N ASP A 482 0.58 -17.56 -42.82
CA ASP A 482 0.60 -16.09 -43.00
C ASP A 482 -0.69 -15.38 -42.52
N SER A 483 -1.82 -16.11 -42.47
CA SER A 483 -3.07 -15.67 -41.85
C SER A 483 -2.92 -15.51 -40.33
N ASP A 484 -2.23 -16.45 -39.69
CA ASP A 484 -2.07 -16.48 -38.23
C ASP A 484 -1.04 -15.44 -37.77
N LYS A 485 -0.03 -15.17 -38.60
CA LYS A 485 0.88 -14.03 -38.43
C LYS A 485 0.12 -12.69 -38.44
N GLN A 486 -0.82 -12.49 -39.38
CA GLN A 486 -1.64 -11.26 -39.42
C GLN A 486 -2.58 -11.11 -38.22
N ARG A 487 -3.11 -12.23 -37.69
CA ARG A 487 -3.97 -12.24 -36.49
C ARG A 487 -3.20 -11.96 -35.20
N LEU A 488 -2.01 -12.54 -35.04
CA LEU A 488 -1.09 -12.27 -33.92
C LEU A 488 -0.65 -10.79 -33.92
N ILE A 489 -0.37 -10.23 -35.09
CA ILE A 489 -0.09 -8.80 -35.28
C ILE A 489 -1.31 -7.96 -34.86
N SER A 490 -2.53 -8.35 -35.23
CA SER A 490 -3.76 -7.67 -34.80
C SER A 490 -3.99 -7.72 -33.28
N LEU A 491 -3.56 -8.81 -32.62
CA LEU A 491 -3.68 -8.98 -31.17
C LEU A 491 -2.65 -8.16 -30.40
N ALA A 492 -1.40 -8.17 -30.87
CA ALA A 492 -0.28 -7.35 -30.38
C ALA A 492 -0.59 -5.85 -30.47
N CYS A 493 -1.19 -5.42 -31.58
CA CYS A 493 -1.69 -4.04 -31.79
C CYS A 493 -2.69 -3.58 -30.72
N SER A 494 -3.39 -4.51 -30.06
CA SER A 494 -4.55 -4.15 -29.25
C SER A 494 -4.22 -3.69 -27.83
N ARG A 495 -3.00 -3.92 -27.28
CA ARG A 495 -2.90 -3.83 -25.81
C ARG A 495 -1.61 -3.65 -25.03
N CYS A 496 -0.44 -3.50 -25.62
CA CYS A 496 0.76 -3.67 -24.80
C CYS A 496 1.02 -2.44 -23.86
N LYS A 497 1.32 -2.73 -22.57
CA LYS A 497 2.12 -1.96 -21.59
C LYS A 497 3.13 -2.93 -20.92
N TYR A 498 4.43 -2.73 -21.20
CA TYR A 498 5.70 -3.34 -20.70
C TYR A 498 5.98 -4.83 -20.95
N ILE A 499 7.21 -5.18 -21.39
CA ILE A 499 8.08 -6.31 -20.95
C ILE A 499 9.57 -5.95 -21.22
N GLU A 500 10.44 -6.36 -20.29
CA GLU A 500 11.91 -6.29 -20.25
C GLU A 500 12.56 -7.68 -20.49
N ASP A 501 13.77 -7.63 -21.08
CA ASP A 501 14.83 -8.65 -21.26
C ASP A 501 14.90 -9.47 -22.59
N PRO A 502 15.91 -9.24 -23.47
CA PRO A 502 16.04 -9.84 -24.82
C PRO A 502 17.02 -11.03 -24.97
N ASP A 503 17.64 -11.54 -23.91
CA ASP A 503 18.90 -12.30 -24.05
C ASP A 503 18.79 -13.83 -24.24
N ASN A 504 17.74 -14.37 -24.87
CA ASN A 504 17.84 -15.76 -25.36
C ASN A 504 16.95 -16.11 -26.56
N THR A 505 17.62 -16.62 -27.61
CA THR A 505 17.17 -17.23 -28.89
C THR A 505 16.91 -16.35 -30.14
N ASP A 506 17.30 -16.92 -31.29
CA ASP A 506 17.62 -16.35 -32.63
C ASP A 506 17.33 -14.86 -32.92
N GLU A 507 18.44 -14.11 -32.91
CA GLU A 507 18.63 -12.66 -32.91
C GLU A 507 17.87 -11.83 -33.99
N PRO A 508 17.70 -12.27 -35.26
CA PRO A 508 17.14 -11.39 -36.29
C PRO A 508 15.62 -11.27 -36.26
N THR A 509 14.90 -12.34 -35.89
CA THR A 509 13.44 -12.40 -35.93
C THR A 509 12.82 -11.87 -34.63
N ILE A 510 13.37 -12.24 -33.47
CA ILE A 510 12.90 -11.73 -32.17
C ILE A 510 13.11 -10.23 -32.06
N LYS A 511 14.25 -9.71 -32.55
CA LYS A 511 14.49 -8.26 -32.64
C LYS A 511 13.41 -7.55 -33.44
N LYS A 512 12.91 -8.17 -34.52
CA LYS A 512 11.86 -7.59 -35.37
C LYS A 512 10.48 -7.59 -34.69
N VAL A 513 10.13 -8.65 -33.97
CA VAL A 513 8.85 -8.79 -33.25
C VAL A 513 8.82 -7.97 -31.96
N VAL A 514 9.89 -7.99 -31.16
CA VAL A 514 10.08 -7.16 -29.97
C VAL A 514 10.13 -5.69 -30.35
N GLU A 515 10.81 -5.35 -31.45
CA GLU A 515 10.67 -4.01 -32.02
C GLU A 515 9.19 -3.73 -32.28
N ILE A 516 8.45 -4.51 -33.08
CA ILE A 516 7.01 -4.25 -33.39
C ILE A 516 6.11 -4.08 -32.16
N LEU A 517 6.35 -4.82 -31.08
CA LEU A 517 5.61 -4.65 -29.84
C LEU A 517 5.99 -3.37 -29.10
N ILE A 518 7.29 -3.06 -28.97
CA ILE A 518 7.79 -1.79 -28.41
C ILE A 518 7.31 -0.60 -29.26
N LYS A 519 7.26 -0.77 -30.59
CA LYS A 519 6.71 0.18 -31.57
C LYS A 519 5.29 0.57 -31.14
N GLN A 520 4.44 -0.40 -30.81
CA GLN A 520 3.01 -0.17 -30.53
C GLN A 520 2.70 0.26 -29.08
N LEU A 521 3.50 -0.22 -28.12
CA LEU A 521 3.48 0.07 -26.69
C LEU A 521 3.57 1.56 -26.33
N SER A 522 4.67 2.17 -26.74
CA SER A 522 5.01 3.56 -26.40
C SER A 522 4.01 4.52 -27.03
N ILE A 523 3.49 4.19 -28.22
CA ILE A 523 2.48 4.98 -28.90
C ILE A 523 1.14 4.94 -28.16
N VAL A 524 0.66 3.77 -27.72
CA VAL A 524 -0.63 3.70 -26.99
C VAL A 524 -0.54 4.48 -25.67
N SER A 525 0.56 4.35 -24.95
CA SER A 525 0.84 5.13 -23.74
C SER A 525 0.85 6.64 -24.05
N MET A 526 1.53 7.05 -25.12
CA MET A 526 1.53 8.43 -25.60
C MET A 526 0.11 8.95 -25.91
N PHE A 527 -0.69 8.26 -26.71
CA PHE A 527 -2.06 8.71 -27.06
C PHE A 527 -2.98 8.79 -25.83
N ILE A 528 -2.83 7.87 -24.87
CA ILE A 528 -3.53 7.93 -23.57
C ILE A 528 -3.12 9.19 -22.79
N ASN A 529 -1.81 9.44 -22.69
CA ASN A 529 -1.29 10.60 -21.98
C ASN A 529 -1.63 11.94 -22.66
N LEU A 530 -1.89 11.91 -23.97
CA LEU A 530 -2.38 13.05 -24.75
C LEU A 530 -3.90 13.27 -24.65
N GLY A 531 -4.63 12.39 -23.95
CA GLY A 531 -6.10 12.46 -23.87
C GLY A 531 -6.80 12.13 -25.19
N LYS A 532 -6.10 11.47 -26.13
CA LYS A 532 -6.59 11.14 -27.47
C LYS A 532 -7.03 9.68 -27.61
N THR A 533 -7.50 9.08 -26.52
CA THR A 533 -8.00 7.69 -26.52
C THR A 533 -9.14 7.46 -27.50
N ASP A 534 -9.96 8.47 -27.77
CA ASP A 534 -11.08 8.36 -28.70
C ASP A 534 -10.63 8.27 -30.16
N ASP A 535 -9.45 8.82 -30.49
CA ASP A 535 -8.90 8.74 -31.85
C ASP A 535 -8.30 7.36 -32.12
N LEU A 536 -7.74 6.72 -31.09
CA LEU A 536 -7.32 5.31 -31.09
C LEU A 536 -8.50 4.33 -31.29
N LEU A 537 -9.64 4.62 -30.66
CA LEU A 537 -10.79 3.71 -30.63
C LEU A 537 -11.63 3.72 -31.92
N LYS A 538 -11.45 4.71 -32.80
CA LYS A 538 -12.32 4.93 -33.97
C LYS A 538 -12.03 4.04 -35.19
N LYS A 539 -10.87 3.36 -35.33
CA LYS A 539 -10.54 2.56 -36.54
C LYS A 539 -9.64 1.34 -36.26
N GLN A 540 -9.93 0.23 -36.92
CA GLN A 540 -9.60 -1.14 -36.49
C GLN A 540 -8.49 -1.87 -37.32
N ALA A 541 -7.49 -1.16 -37.88
CA ALA A 541 -6.42 -1.81 -38.68
C ALA A 541 -5.00 -1.24 -38.41
N SER A 542 -3.96 -2.09 -38.53
CA SER A 542 -2.54 -1.74 -38.29
C SER A 542 -1.98 -0.67 -39.25
N THR A 543 -2.46 -0.61 -40.49
CA THR A 543 -2.11 0.44 -41.48
C THR A 543 -2.69 1.81 -41.14
N ASP A 544 -3.76 1.88 -40.34
CA ASP A 544 -4.31 3.15 -39.86
C ASP A 544 -3.46 3.74 -38.72
N PHE A 545 -2.64 2.93 -38.04
CA PHE A 545 -1.94 3.34 -36.83
C PHE A 545 -0.65 4.12 -37.09
N GLU A 546 0.21 3.67 -38.02
CA GLU A 546 1.35 4.48 -38.48
C GLU A 546 0.87 5.80 -39.08
N LYS A 547 -0.28 5.78 -39.76
CA LYS A 547 -0.93 6.96 -40.31
C LYS A 547 -1.44 7.90 -39.20
N GLN A 548 -2.04 7.37 -38.13
CA GLN A 548 -2.48 8.16 -36.97
C GLN A 548 -1.30 8.78 -36.22
N LEU A 549 -0.22 8.04 -36.01
CA LEU A 549 0.97 8.58 -35.38
C LEU A 549 1.63 9.64 -36.26
N LYS A 550 1.74 9.37 -37.57
CA LYS A 550 2.20 10.35 -38.54
C LYS A 550 1.33 11.61 -38.45
N GLN A 551 0.01 11.44 -38.41
CA GLN A 551 -0.93 12.55 -38.26
C GLN A 551 -0.76 13.29 -36.93
N LEU A 552 -0.50 12.60 -35.82
CA LEU A 552 -0.24 13.21 -34.52
C LEU A 552 1.06 14.05 -34.57
N VAL A 553 2.15 13.45 -35.05
CA VAL A 553 3.46 14.10 -35.14
C VAL A 553 3.41 15.29 -36.10
N GLU A 554 2.79 15.12 -37.27
CA GLU A 554 2.69 16.17 -38.28
C GLU A 554 1.68 17.26 -37.90
N ASN A 555 0.49 16.91 -37.39
CA ASN A 555 -0.56 17.90 -37.14
C ASN A 555 -0.49 18.50 -35.73
N ASP A 556 -0.35 17.66 -34.71
CA ASP A 556 -0.44 18.13 -33.32
C ASP A 556 0.87 18.77 -32.87
N PHE A 557 2.01 18.16 -33.22
CA PHE A 557 3.32 18.73 -32.94
C PHE A 557 3.87 19.60 -34.07
N GLY A 558 3.24 19.60 -35.25
CA GLY A 558 3.59 20.49 -36.35
C GLY A 558 4.88 20.10 -37.09
N VAL A 559 5.33 18.85 -36.97
CA VAL A 559 6.58 18.36 -37.57
C VAL A 559 6.40 18.25 -39.09
N ALA A 560 7.38 18.72 -39.87
CA ALA A 560 7.35 18.59 -41.33
C ALA A 560 7.36 17.12 -41.76
N GLN A 561 6.99 16.79 -43.00
CA GLN A 561 6.97 15.40 -43.46
C GLN A 561 8.35 14.76 -43.37
N VAL A 562 8.55 13.91 -42.36
CA VAL A 562 9.81 13.19 -42.14
C VAL A 562 9.77 11.85 -42.87
N ALA A 563 10.68 11.65 -43.83
CA ALA A 563 10.85 10.35 -44.48
C ALA A 563 11.30 9.28 -43.47
N ASN A 564 10.72 8.08 -43.56
CA ASN A 564 10.96 6.97 -42.63
C ASN A 564 10.72 7.37 -41.16
N LEU A 565 9.72 8.22 -40.91
CA LEU A 565 9.34 8.74 -39.57
C LEU A 565 9.39 7.66 -38.50
N TRP A 566 8.85 6.49 -38.82
CA TRP A 566 8.79 5.37 -37.89
C TRP A 566 10.16 4.86 -37.41
N ASN A 567 11.08 4.59 -38.34
CA ASN A 567 12.44 4.13 -38.00
C ASN A 567 13.21 5.20 -37.21
N LYS A 568 12.96 6.47 -37.53
CA LYS A 568 13.54 7.61 -36.81
C LYS A 568 13.00 7.73 -35.38
N LEU A 569 11.70 7.52 -35.18
CA LEU A 569 11.08 7.47 -33.86
C LEU A 569 11.66 6.37 -32.99
N LEU A 570 11.79 5.15 -33.52
CA LEU A 570 12.42 4.04 -32.80
C LEU A 570 13.85 4.36 -32.36
N LYS A 571 14.64 4.84 -33.32
CA LYS A 571 16.07 5.04 -33.11
C LYS A 571 16.36 6.22 -32.17
N ASN A 572 15.60 7.31 -32.29
CA ASN A 572 15.95 8.59 -31.67
C ASN A 572 14.97 9.05 -30.59
N VAL A 573 13.80 8.41 -30.44
CA VAL A 573 12.81 8.79 -29.41
C VAL A 573 12.53 7.62 -28.47
N PHE A 574 12.14 6.46 -28.99
CA PHE A 574 11.79 5.30 -28.15
C PHE A 574 13.00 4.56 -27.57
N SER A 575 14.21 4.93 -27.97
CA SER A 575 15.46 4.50 -27.34
C SER A 575 15.81 5.30 -26.08
N LEU A 576 15.10 6.40 -25.80
CA LEU A 576 15.32 7.20 -24.61
C LEU A 576 14.96 6.45 -23.32
N ARG A 577 15.63 6.81 -22.22
CA ARG A 577 15.33 6.31 -20.86
C ARG A 577 13.86 6.51 -20.51
N ASP A 578 13.30 7.65 -20.93
CA ASP A 578 11.87 7.92 -20.88
C ASP A 578 11.31 7.96 -22.31
N ARG A 579 10.71 6.84 -22.73
CA ARG A 579 10.25 6.60 -24.10
C ARG A 579 9.12 7.55 -24.53
N ASP A 580 8.33 8.03 -23.57
CA ASP A 580 7.15 8.85 -23.83
C ASP A 580 7.39 10.32 -23.43
N GLY A 581 8.47 10.62 -22.71
CA GLY A 581 8.75 11.91 -22.10
C GLY A 581 8.73 13.08 -23.08
N ILE A 582 9.27 12.90 -24.30
CA ILE A 582 9.30 13.97 -25.31
C ILE A 582 7.89 14.36 -25.74
N PHE A 583 6.99 13.39 -25.85
CA PHE A 583 5.61 13.62 -26.24
C PHE A 583 4.79 14.17 -25.09
N HIS A 584 5.05 13.72 -23.86
CA HIS A 584 4.42 14.29 -22.68
C HIS A 584 4.77 15.78 -22.52
N PHE A 585 6.04 16.13 -22.76
CA PHE A 585 6.47 17.53 -22.78
C PHE A 585 5.84 18.29 -23.97
N GLY A 586 5.88 17.70 -25.17
CA GLY A 586 5.27 18.23 -26.39
C GLY A 586 3.80 18.60 -26.21
N ALA A 587 3.02 17.69 -25.62
CA ALA A 587 1.59 17.85 -25.33
C ALA A 587 1.27 19.15 -24.62
N LYS A 588 2.12 19.50 -23.64
CA LYS A 588 1.95 20.65 -22.77
C LYS A 588 2.57 21.89 -23.38
N VAL A 589 3.80 21.81 -23.89
CA VAL A 589 4.53 22.99 -24.38
C VAL A 589 3.88 23.56 -25.65
N CYS A 590 3.30 22.69 -26.50
CA CYS A 590 2.58 23.12 -27.69
C CYS A 590 1.30 23.90 -27.39
N THR A 591 0.74 23.82 -26.17
CA THR A 591 -0.44 24.61 -25.77
C THR A 591 -0.07 25.96 -25.16
N VAL A 592 1.21 26.24 -24.90
CA VAL A 592 1.65 27.49 -24.25
C VAL A 592 1.57 28.68 -25.20
N SER A 593 2.13 28.55 -26.41
CA SER A 593 2.09 29.58 -27.44
C SER A 593 2.43 29.02 -28.82
N TYR A 594 2.07 29.75 -29.88
CA TYR A 594 2.44 29.39 -31.25
C TYR A 594 3.96 29.30 -31.45
N GLN A 595 4.71 30.23 -30.84
CA GLN A 595 6.19 30.24 -30.89
C GLN A 595 6.77 29.00 -30.22
N ALA A 596 6.25 28.61 -29.06
CA ALA A 596 6.69 27.41 -28.35
C ALA A 596 6.38 26.13 -29.14
N LYS A 597 5.18 26.03 -29.73
CA LYS A 597 4.80 24.93 -30.62
C LYS A 597 5.73 24.83 -31.83
N ASN A 598 6.00 25.95 -32.50
CA ASN A 598 6.87 25.98 -33.68
C ASN A 598 8.32 25.59 -33.32
N LEU A 599 8.83 26.05 -32.19
CA LEU A 599 10.17 25.69 -31.76
C LEU A 599 10.27 24.22 -31.35
N PHE A 600 9.29 23.71 -30.62
CA PHE A 600 9.21 22.29 -30.27
C PHE A 600 9.11 21.41 -31.53
N SER A 601 8.33 21.82 -32.54
CA SER A 601 8.27 21.15 -33.85
C SER A 601 9.66 21.01 -34.48
N LYS A 602 10.42 22.12 -34.55
CA LYS A 602 11.78 22.10 -35.12
C LYS A 602 12.73 21.23 -34.32
N PHE A 603 12.66 21.30 -32.98
CA PHE A 603 13.41 20.43 -32.09
C PHE A 603 13.12 18.96 -32.35
N LEU A 604 11.83 18.56 -32.37
CA LEU A 604 11.42 17.18 -32.61
C LEU A 604 11.83 16.72 -34.02
N THR A 605 11.70 17.58 -35.03
CA THR A 605 12.18 17.32 -36.39
C THR A 605 13.69 17.02 -36.39
N ALA A 606 14.49 17.85 -35.73
CA ALA A 606 15.94 17.67 -35.66
C ALA A 606 16.34 16.39 -34.89
N VAL A 607 15.63 16.04 -33.82
CA VAL A 607 15.82 14.76 -33.11
C VAL A 607 15.51 13.59 -34.04
N LEU A 608 14.38 13.63 -34.77
CA LEU A 608 14.00 12.58 -35.71
C LEU A 608 15.00 12.45 -36.86
N GLU A 609 15.50 13.56 -37.39
CA GLU A 609 16.47 13.56 -38.48
C GLU A 609 17.91 13.25 -38.06
N GLY A 610 18.19 13.26 -36.75
CA GLY A 610 19.54 13.08 -36.23
C GLY A 610 20.42 14.32 -36.39
N THR A 611 19.82 15.48 -36.66
CA THR A 611 20.47 16.79 -36.85
C THR A 611 20.36 17.68 -35.62
N TYR A 612 20.03 17.09 -34.46
CA TYR A 612 19.78 17.84 -33.21
C TYR A 612 20.94 18.76 -32.79
N SER A 613 22.19 18.30 -32.88
CA SER A 613 23.36 19.14 -32.54
C SER A 613 23.43 20.37 -33.46
N GLU A 614 23.33 20.17 -34.77
CA GLU A 614 23.29 21.28 -35.75
C GLU A 614 22.12 22.24 -35.47
N PHE A 615 20.94 21.72 -35.16
CA PHE A 615 19.78 22.54 -34.83
C PHE A 615 20.06 23.48 -33.64
N ARG A 616 20.71 22.99 -32.58
CA ARG A 616 21.02 23.79 -31.40
C ARG A 616 22.02 24.90 -31.66
N TYR A 617 23.02 24.62 -32.49
CA TYR A 617 24.14 25.53 -32.72
C TYR A 617 23.97 26.42 -33.96
N ASN A 618 23.05 26.10 -34.89
CA ASN A 618 22.96 26.78 -36.19
C ASN A 618 21.64 27.53 -36.49
N THR A 619 20.56 27.35 -35.73
CA THR A 619 19.24 27.89 -36.13
C THR A 619 19.05 29.38 -35.83
N VAL A 620 19.44 29.85 -34.63
CA VAL A 620 19.48 31.28 -34.26
C VAL A 620 20.76 31.51 -33.48
N ARG A 621 21.71 32.18 -34.12
CA ARG A 621 23.09 32.30 -33.63
C ARG A 621 23.43 33.66 -33.03
N ILE A 622 22.46 34.55 -32.76
CA ILE A 622 22.72 35.91 -32.27
C ILE A 622 23.70 35.94 -31.08
N HIS A 623 23.50 35.06 -30.11
CA HIS A 623 24.38 34.97 -28.95
C HIS A 623 25.70 34.27 -29.28
N LEU A 624 25.65 33.11 -29.93
CA LEU A 624 26.84 32.32 -30.26
C LEU A 624 27.79 33.05 -31.20
N ASP A 625 27.27 33.77 -32.20
CA ASP A 625 28.06 34.59 -33.14
C ASP A 625 28.78 35.73 -32.42
N LYS A 626 28.18 36.34 -31.38
CA LYS A 626 28.86 37.39 -30.60
C LYS A 626 29.91 36.80 -29.64
N VAL A 627 29.62 35.65 -29.04
CA VAL A 627 30.46 35.03 -28.00
C VAL A 627 31.66 34.30 -28.60
N PHE A 628 31.46 33.58 -29.71
CA PHE A 628 32.55 32.91 -30.42
C PHE A 628 33.21 33.82 -31.46
N GLY A 629 32.46 34.75 -32.07
CA GLY A 629 32.99 35.62 -33.12
C GLY A 629 33.63 34.80 -34.25
N ASN A 630 34.92 35.02 -34.48
CA ASN A 630 35.72 34.27 -35.46
C ASN A 630 36.47 33.08 -34.85
N ASN A 631 36.30 32.79 -33.56
CA ASN A 631 37.02 31.73 -32.85
C ASN A 631 36.31 30.38 -33.01
N GLN A 632 36.46 29.79 -34.20
CA GLN A 632 35.90 28.48 -34.54
C GLN A 632 36.45 27.34 -33.68
N GLU A 633 37.70 27.46 -33.20
CA GLU A 633 38.30 26.46 -32.31
C GLU A 633 37.60 26.42 -30.95
N LEU A 634 37.32 27.59 -30.36
CA LEU A 634 36.56 27.68 -29.12
C LEU A 634 35.14 27.14 -29.28
N GLU A 635 34.47 27.46 -30.39
CA GLU A 635 33.13 26.93 -30.67
C GLU A 635 33.16 25.39 -30.80
N ALA A 636 34.11 24.83 -31.54
CA ALA A 636 34.26 23.39 -31.69
C ALA A 636 34.55 22.71 -30.33
N ASN A 637 35.41 23.31 -29.51
CA ASN A 637 35.74 22.80 -28.17
C ASN A 637 34.56 22.93 -27.19
N TRP A 638 33.71 23.94 -27.33
CA TRP A 638 32.47 24.06 -26.58
C TRP A 638 31.48 22.95 -26.94
N GLN A 639 31.29 22.68 -28.23
CA GLN A 639 30.36 21.66 -28.73
C GLN A 639 30.79 20.23 -28.34
N LYS A 640 32.10 19.96 -28.28
CA LYS A 640 32.67 18.62 -28.04
C LYS A 640 32.27 18.00 -26.69
N GLY A 641 32.09 18.80 -25.64
CA GLY A 641 31.91 18.30 -24.28
C GLY A 641 33.13 17.55 -23.72
N THR A 642 32.97 16.94 -22.53
CA THR A 642 33.96 16.02 -21.95
C THR A 642 33.28 15.08 -20.93
N SER A 643 33.95 14.01 -20.55
CA SER A 643 33.52 13.06 -19.52
C SER A 643 34.72 12.64 -18.68
N LEU A 644 34.53 12.56 -17.37
CA LEU A 644 35.50 12.09 -16.38
C LEU A 644 34.85 10.99 -15.54
N THR A 645 35.64 10.08 -15.00
CA THR A 645 35.17 9.18 -13.95
C THR A 645 34.89 9.96 -12.68
N TYR A 646 33.99 9.45 -11.84
CA TYR A 646 33.67 10.10 -10.57
C TYR A 646 34.90 10.20 -9.66
N GLU A 647 35.75 9.17 -9.64
CA GLU A 647 36.99 9.15 -8.85
C GLU A 647 38.00 10.24 -9.26
N GLU A 648 38.03 10.63 -10.53
CA GLU A 648 38.94 11.69 -11.02
C GLU A 648 38.58 13.08 -10.50
N VAL A 649 37.33 13.29 -10.08
CA VAL A 649 36.81 14.58 -9.61
C VAL A 649 36.39 14.57 -8.15
N ALA A 650 36.14 13.39 -7.57
CA ALA A 650 35.91 13.22 -6.16
C ALA A 650 37.25 13.38 -5.40
N THR A 651 37.39 14.46 -4.65
CA THR A 651 38.54 14.64 -3.77
C THR A 651 38.52 13.61 -2.66
N ASN A 652 39.67 12.94 -2.40
CA ASN A 652 39.91 11.91 -1.36
C ASN A 652 39.69 12.37 0.10
N GLU A 653 38.91 13.42 0.36
CA GLU A 653 38.39 13.66 1.71
C GLU A 653 37.38 12.55 2.01
N LYS A 654 37.90 11.47 2.60
CA LYS A 654 37.09 10.48 3.31
C LYS A 654 36.30 11.23 4.38
N SER A 655 35.09 11.68 4.05
CA SER A 655 34.10 11.99 5.06
C SER A 655 33.63 10.66 5.65
N GLU A 656 34.42 10.15 6.61
CA GLU A 656 33.95 9.20 7.62
C GLU A 656 32.93 9.84 8.58
N GLU A 657 32.63 11.13 8.41
CA GLU A 657 31.48 11.77 9.05
C GLU A 657 30.19 11.23 8.44
N SER A 658 29.40 10.58 9.30
CA SER A 658 28.02 10.17 9.04
C SER A 658 27.30 11.22 8.19
N HIS A 659 26.67 10.80 7.10
CA HIS A 659 25.78 11.61 6.27
C HIS A 659 24.56 12.11 7.08
N ASP A 660 24.77 12.99 8.06
CA ASP A 660 23.69 13.73 8.71
C ASP A 660 23.42 14.94 7.81
N MET A 661 22.39 14.80 6.99
CA MET A 661 21.91 15.86 6.14
C MET A 661 21.60 17.10 6.99
N ASP A 662 22.25 18.23 6.69
CA ASP A 662 21.95 19.50 7.35
C ASP A 662 20.61 20.06 6.83
N VAL A 663 19.54 19.61 7.47
CA VAL A 663 18.16 20.07 7.20
C VAL A 663 18.02 21.59 7.37
N THR A 664 18.83 22.21 8.24
CA THR A 664 18.80 23.66 8.45
C THR A 664 19.32 24.38 7.21
N SER A 665 20.48 23.99 6.71
CA SER A 665 21.04 24.54 5.48
C SER A 665 20.12 24.28 4.29
N TYR A 666 19.54 23.08 4.19
CA TYR A 666 18.55 22.75 3.16
C TYR A 666 17.34 23.70 3.18
N LEU A 667 16.67 23.87 4.33
CA LEU A 667 15.49 24.73 4.42
C LEU A 667 15.83 26.23 4.26
N ARG A 668 16.99 26.69 4.75
CA ARG A 668 17.47 28.06 4.48
C ARG A 668 17.59 28.31 2.99
N GLN A 669 18.19 27.37 2.26
CA GLN A 669 18.33 27.49 0.81
C GLN A 669 16.96 27.58 0.14
N LYS A 670 16.05 26.64 0.40
CA LYS A 670 14.73 26.61 -0.27
C LYS A 670 13.83 27.78 0.09
N ILE A 671 13.85 28.24 1.34
CA ILE A 671 12.91 29.24 1.85
C ILE A 671 13.46 30.66 1.69
N LEU A 672 14.71 30.91 2.09
CA LEU A 672 15.28 32.26 2.11
C LEU A 672 15.93 32.62 0.77
N ALA A 673 16.76 31.74 0.23
CA ALA A 673 17.51 32.02 -0.99
C ALA A 673 16.63 31.83 -2.24
N ASP A 674 15.93 30.69 -2.34
CA ASP A 674 15.13 30.36 -3.52
C ASP A 674 13.73 30.98 -3.49
N LYS A 675 13.30 31.49 -2.33
CA LYS A 675 11.98 32.11 -2.12
C LYS A 675 10.81 31.20 -2.53
N HIS A 676 10.96 29.88 -2.37
CA HIS A 676 9.89 28.92 -2.69
C HIS A 676 8.68 29.02 -1.75
N LEU A 677 8.82 29.73 -0.62
CA LEU A 677 7.73 30.14 0.26
C LEU A 677 7.73 31.66 0.44
N GLU A 678 6.58 32.29 0.18
CA GLU A 678 6.43 33.74 0.32
C GLU A 678 6.45 34.18 1.79
N ALA A 679 7.34 35.11 2.13
CA ALA A 679 7.54 35.59 3.51
C ALA A 679 6.27 36.13 4.17
N LYS A 680 5.36 36.76 3.39
CA LYS A 680 4.09 37.29 3.91
C LYS A 680 3.17 36.20 4.47
N ASP A 681 3.23 35.00 3.89
CA ASP A 681 2.34 33.88 4.21
C ASP A 681 3.00 32.91 5.21
N TYR A 682 4.33 32.96 5.30
CA TYR A 682 5.17 32.04 6.05
C TYR A 682 6.20 32.79 6.94
N SER A 683 5.78 33.88 7.59
CA SER A 683 6.67 34.79 8.31
C SER A 683 7.45 34.12 9.45
N TYR A 684 6.83 33.19 10.20
CA TYR A 684 7.46 32.57 11.37
C TYR A 684 8.62 31.65 10.98
N ILE A 685 8.51 30.88 9.90
CA ILE A 685 9.64 30.05 9.47
C ILE A 685 10.77 30.91 8.87
N HIS A 686 10.43 32.00 8.17
CA HIS A 686 11.39 32.98 7.67
C HIS A 686 12.18 33.64 8.80
N ASP A 687 11.49 34.14 9.83
CA ASP A 687 12.09 34.77 11.01
C ASP A 687 12.99 33.79 11.78
N PHE A 688 12.53 32.54 11.94
CA PHE A 688 13.30 31.50 12.63
C PHE A 688 14.59 31.16 11.88
N LEU A 689 14.52 30.93 10.56
CA LEU A 689 15.69 30.62 9.73
C LEU A 689 16.69 31.79 9.65
N SER A 690 16.20 33.02 9.78
CA SER A 690 16.99 34.27 9.84
C SER A 690 17.63 34.52 11.20
N GLY A 691 17.42 33.65 12.19
CA GLY A 691 18.10 33.69 13.50
C GLY A 691 17.28 34.27 14.65
N ASN A 692 16.01 34.62 14.45
CA ASN A 692 15.16 35.08 15.55
C ASN A 692 14.63 33.89 16.38
N LYS A 693 15.23 33.66 17.54
CA LYS A 693 14.88 32.52 18.42
C LYS A 693 13.55 32.69 19.17
N SER A 694 13.01 33.90 19.29
CA SER A 694 11.73 34.16 19.99
C SER A 694 10.51 33.62 19.23
N THR A 695 10.69 33.31 17.95
CA THR A 695 9.63 32.94 17.01
C THR A 695 8.87 31.66 17.36
N SER A 696 9.49 30.71 18.07
CA SER A 696 8.82 29.46 18.48
C SER A 696 7.75 29.64 19.56
N SER A 697 7.88 30.64 20.43
CA SER A 697 6.83 30.95 21.41
C SER A 697 5.68 31.68 20.71
N ASN A 698 6.02 32.62 19.81
CA ASN A 698 5.06 33.47 19.13
C ASN A 698 4.15 32.68 18.16
N ILE A 699 4.67 31.63 17.51
CA ILE A 699 3.87 30.83 16.59
C ILE A 699 2.82 29.97 17.30
N LYS A 700 3.12 29.45 18.50
CA LYS A 700 2.15 28.68 19.29
C LYS A 700 0.97 29.54 19.72
N THR A 701 1.25 30.74 20.22
CA THR A 701 0.21 31.73 20.54
C THR A 701 -0.63 32.08 19.30
N ALA A 702 0.00 32.32 18.14
CA ALA A 702 -0.73 32.60 16.91
C ALA A 702 -1.63 31.43 16.45
N ILE A 703 -1.19 30.18 16.65
CA ILE A 703 -2.01 28.98 16.40
C ILE A 703 -3.20 28.94 17.34
N GLU A 704 -3.02 29.19 18.63
CA GLU A 704 -4.08 29.20 19.65
C GLU A 704 -5.13 30.31 19.38
N ASP A 705 -4.65 31.52 19.05
CA ASP A 705 -5.50 32.65 18.70
C ASP A 705 -6.35 32.34 17.47
N LYS A 706 -5.71 31.80 16.41
CA LYS A 706 -6.40 31.46 15.16
C LYS A 706 -7.38 30.29 15.33
N GLN A 707 -7.05 29.30 16.18
CA GLN A 707 -7.98 28.23 16.56
C GLN A 707 -9.19 28.77 17.32
N THR A 708 -8.99 29.74 18.20
CA THR A 708 -10.06 30.40 18.94
C THR A 708 -10.96 31.20 18.02
N GLU A 709 -10.38 31.97 17.08
CA GLU A 709 -11.11 32.71 16.05
C GLU A 709 -11.96 31.76 15.19
N LEU A 710 -11.38 30.64 14.72
CA LEU A 710 -12.09 29.65 13.92
C LEU A 710 -13.28 29.03 14.70
N LYS A 711 -13.08 28.70 15.98
CA LYS A 711 -14.16 28.20 16.85
C LYS A 711 -15.26 29.23 17.04
N GLN A 712 -14.92 30.50 17.26
CA GLN A 712 -15.90 31.58 17.42
C GLN A 712 -16.70 31.80 16.14
N LYS A 713 -16.04 31.92 14.99
CA LYS A 713 -16.68 32.15 13.69
C LYS A 713 -17.48 30.94 13.19
N SER A 714 -17.08 29.71 13.54
CA SER A 714 -17.85 28.50 13.18
C SER A 714 -19.25 28.44 13.82
N ARG A 715 -19.48 29.21 14.89
CA ARG A 715 -20.77 29.32 15.57
C ARG A 715 -21.69 30.39 14.95
N LEU A 716 -21.18 31.19 14.01
CA LEU A 716 -21.92 32.28 13.36
C LEU A 716 -22.29 31.88 11.93
N PRO A 717 -23.58 31.75 11.59
CA PRO A 717 -24.03 31.38 10.24
C PRO A 717 -23.55 32.35 9.15
N ALA A 718 -23.37 33.63 9.49
CA ALA A 718 -22.90 34.67 8.58
C ALA A 718 -21.41 34.57 8.20
N ALA A 719 -20.61 33.80 8.94
CA ALA A 719 -19.15 33.69 8.70
C ALA A 719 -18.78 32.50 7.80
N ARG A 720 -19.75 31.84 7.16
CA ARG A 720 -19.55 30.58 6.41
C ARG A 720 -18.57 30.71 5.24
N GLU A 721 -18.50 31.88 4.62
CA GLU A 721 -17.57 32.18 3.52
C GLU A 721 -16.13 32.42 4.00
N GLU A 722 -15.93 32.81 5.27
CA GLU A 722 -14.60 33.07 5.85
C GLU A 722 -13.94 31.81 6.43
N LEU A 723 -14.74 30.77 6.75
CA LEU A 723 -14.24 29.54 7.37
C LEU A 723 -13.15 28.81 6.55
N PRO A 724 -13.26 28.67 5.22
CA PRO A 724 -12.19 28.07 4.42
C PRO A 724 -10.88 28.87 4.49
N VAL A 725 -10.97 30.21 4.46
CA VAL A 725 -9.79 31.09 4.53
C VAL A 725 -9.09 30.95 5.87
N LEU A 726 -9.85 30.97 6.98
CA LEU A 726 -9.33 30.79 8.33
C LEU A 726 -8.75 29.38 8.54
N SER A 727 -9.39 28.34 8.01
CA SER A 727 -8.86 26.97 8.04
C SER A 727 -7.52 26.87 7.30
N ASN A 728 -7.37 27.56 6.16
CA ASN A 728 -6.12 27.57 5.41
C ASN A 728 -5.01 28.34 6.13
N GLN A 729 -5.33 29.49 6.73
CA GLN A 729 -4.39 30.25 7.56
C GLN A 729 -3.90 29.42 8.75
N LEU A 730 -4.81 28.75 9.46
CA LEU A 730 -4.45 27.86 10.57
C LEU A 730 -3.54 26.71 10.11
N LEU A 731 -3.82 26.12 8.95
CA LEU A 731 -2.97 25.05 8.41
C LEU A 731 -1.56 25.56 8.09
N ARG A 732 -1.43 26.75 7.49
CA ARG A 732 -0.12 27.38 7.23
C ARG A 732 0.69 27.59 8.50
N LEU A 733 0.04 28.04 9.59
CA LEU A 733 0.70 28.20 10.88
C LEU A 733 1.18 26.86 11.46
N ARG A 734 0.37 25.80 11.38
CA ARG A 734 0.76 24.46 11.82
C ARG A 734 1.94 23.90 11.03
N ILE A 735 1.94 24.07 9.71
CA ILE A 735 3.05 23.63 8.85
C ILE A 735 4.35 24.36 9.25
N GLN A 736 4.28 25.67 9.51
CA GLN A 736 5.44 26.43 10.00
C GLN A 736 5.94 25.94 11.35
N GLU A 737 5.05 25.60 12.30
CA GLU A 737 5.45 25.03 13.60
C GLU A 737 6.16 23.68 13.43
N MET A 738 5.65 22.83 12.54
CA MET A 738 6.27 21.53 12.25
C MET A 738 7.65 21.70 11.61
N MET A 739 7.84 22.67 10.71
CA MET A 739 9.16 22.98 10.15
C MET A 739 10.13 23.49 11.22
N ILE A 740 9.67 24.33 12.14
CA ILE A 740 10.48 24.77 13.27
C ILE A 740 10.84 23.58 14.18
N THR A 741 9.91 22.66 14.39
CA THR A 741 10.15 21.42 15.16
C THR A 741 11.15 20.51 14.43
N LEU A 742 11.05 20.39 13.12
CA LEU A 742 11.98 19.66 12.27
C LEU A 742 13.41 20.20 12.40
N LEU A 743 13.57 21.53 12.41
CA LEU A 743 14.86 22.19 12.58
C LEU A 743 15.47 22.04 13.98
N LYS A 744 14.65 21.71 14.98
CA LYS A 744 15.08 21.47 16.36
C LYS A 744 15.31 20.00 16.68
N ALA A 745 14.85 19.10 15.83
CA ALA A 745 15.00 17.67 16.05
C ALA A 745 16.47 17.27 15.91
N GLU A 746 17.01 16.61 16.93
CA GLU A 746 18.41 16.21 16.97
C GLU A 746 18.64 14.91 16.17
N ASP A 747 17.68 13.98 16.19
CA ASP A 747 17.82 12.67 15.54
C ASP A 747 17.08 12.55 14.20
N ILE A 748 17.65 11.76 13.29
CA ILE A 748 17.12 11.52 11.93
C ILE A 748 15.72 10.89 11.96
N LYS A 749 15.41 10.04 12.96
CA LYS A 749 14.10 9.38 13.05
C LYS A 749 13.00 10.40 13.36
N SER A 750 13.24 11.32 14.28
CA SER A 750 12.34 12.44 14.58
C SER A 750 12.18 13.36 13.37
N LYS A 751 13.29 13.75 12.72
CA LYS A 751 13.24 14.55 11.47
C LYS A 751 12.37 13.87 10.40
N ARG A 752 12.54 12.55 10.19
CA ARG A 752 11.76 11.75 9.23
C ARG A 752 10.28 11.70 9.57
N ASN A 753 9.93 11.47 10.84
CA ASN A 753 8.54 11.44 11.28
C ASN A 753 7.85 12.78 11.03
N ILE A 754 8.49 13.90 11.37
CA ILE A 754 7.94 15.24 11.19
C ILE A 754 7.71 15.54 9.69
N ILE A 755 8.65 15.19 8.81
CA ILE A 755 8.47 15.39 7.36
C ILE A 755 7.31 14.55 6.82
N ASN A 756 7.18 13.31 7.26
CA ASN A 756 6.06 12.45 6.84
C ASN A 756 4.71 13.03 7.27
N GLU A 757 4.63 13.58 8.49
CA GLU A 757 3.42 14.27 8.96
C GLU A 757 3.12 15.53 8.12
N ILE A 758 4.15 16.33 7.76
CA ILE A 758 3.96 17.50 6.88
C ILE A 758 3.42 17.05 5.51
N ASN A 759 4.01 16.03 4.90
CA ASN A 759 3.57 15.52 3.59
C ASN A 759 2.11 15.04 3.64
N GLN A 760 1.72 14.28 4.67
CA GLN A 760 0.33 13.83 4.85
C GLN A 760 -0.67 14.98 5.03
N LEU A 761 -0.28 16.06 5.70
CA LEU A 761 -1.13 17.24 5.87
C LEU A 761 -1.32 18.02 4.56
N VAL A 762 -0.28 18.05 3.72
CA VAL A 762 -0.28 18.85 2.49
C VAL A 762 -1.00 18.13 1.35
N GLU A 763 -0.84 16.82 1.21
CA GLU A 763 -1.54 16.02 0.18
C GLU A 763 -3.06 16.15 0.26
N LYS A 764 -3.61 16.38 1.46
CA LYS A 764 -5.06 16.48 1.68
C LYS A 764 -5.65 17.86 1.37
N LYS A 765 -4.84 18.93 1.26
CA LYS A 765 -5.37 20.31 1.29
C LYS A 765 -4.73 21.32 0.33
N GLN A 766 -3.72 20.96 -0.48
CA GLN A 766 -3.06 21.85 -1.47
C GLN A 766 -2.69 23.26 -0.92
N VAL A 767 -2.15 23.34 0.29
CA VAL A 767 -1.87 24.65 0.94
C VAL A 767 -0.44 25.16 0.69
N LEU A 768 0.48 24.28 0.30
CA LEU A 768 1.85 24.66 -0.08
C LEU A 768 1.96 24.88 -1.59
N PRO A 769 2.84 25.80 -2.05
CA PRO A 769 3.24 25.87 -3.45
C PRO A 769 3.80 24.52 -3.92
N GLU A 770 3.43 24.08 -5.13
CA GLU A 770 3.87 22.79 -5.71
C GLU A 770 5.40 22.64 -5.71
N VAL A 771 6.11 23.75 -5.95
CA VAL A 771 7.58 23.79 -5.97
C VAL A 771 8.15 23.36 -4.62
N PHE A 772 7.64 23.93 -3.53
CA PHE A 772 8.14 23.67 -2.19
C PHE A 772 7.69 22.30 -1.66
N LEU A 773 6.52 21.81 -2.07
CA LEU A 773 6.11 20.43 -1.78
C LEU A 773 7.10 19.42 -2.38
N ALA A 774 7.56 19.64 -3.61
CA ALA A 774 8.56 18.78 -4.23
C ALA A 774 9.91 18.81 -3.48
N ASP A 775 10.30 19.95 -2.91
CA ASP A 775 11.49 20.03 -2.06
C ASP A 775 11.34 19.18 -0.79
N LEU A 776 10.19 19.25 -0.10
CA LEU A 776 9.93 18.42 1.10
C LEU A 776 9.92 16.92 0.80
N GLN A 777 9.42 16.52 -0.37
CA GLN A 777 9.46 15.12 -0.81
C GLN A 777 10.89 14.67 -1.11
N GLY A 778 11.71 15.51 -1.73
CA GLY A 778 13.14 15.24 -1.93
C GLY A 778 13.88 15.10 -0.61
N LEU A 779 13.64 16.02 0.33
CA LEU A 779 14.20 15.97 1.68
C LEU A 779 13.82 14.67 2.42
N SER A 780 12.57 14.21 2.28
CA SER A 780 12.11 12.93 2.83
C SER A 780 12.93 11.74 2.32
N LYS A 781 13.14 11.67 0.99
CA LYS A 781 13.94 10.59 0.38
C LYS A 781 15.39 10.61 0.85
N GLN A 782 15.98 11.80 0.95
CA GLN A 782 17.36 11.97 1.43
C GLN A 782 17.54 11.50 2.87
N LEU A 783 16.56 11.76 3.75
CA LEU A 783 16.58 11.25 5.12
C LEU A 783 16.31 9.74 5.25
N ILE A 784 15.89 9.06 4.17
CA ILE A 784 15.60 7.61 4.16
C ILE A 784 16.82 6.78 3.71
N GLY A 785 17.80 7.38 3.03
CA GLY A 785 18.80 6.64 2.26
C GLY A 785 19.88 5.90 3.02
N ASP A 786 19.74 4.57 3.13
CA ASP A 786 20.83 3.58 3.29
C ASP A 786 21.49 3.28 1.92
N PHE A 787 22.03 4.30 1.24
CA PHE A 787 22.62 4.12 -0.09
C PHE A 787 24.13 3.93 -0.01
N LYS A 788 24.57 2.68 0.18
CA LYS A 788 25.93 2.27 -0.22
C LYS A 788 25.92 1.93 -1.72
N SER A 789 25.95 2.95 -2.57
CA SER A 789 26.20 2.74 -4.01
C SER A 789 27.70 2.55 -4.26
N ASP A 790 28.04 1.71 -5.24
CA ASP A 790 29.41 1.52 -5.73
C ASP A 790 29.79 2.69 -6.65
N ARG A 791 30.19 3.82 -6.04
CA ARG A 791 30.47 5.09 -6.73
C ARG A 791 31.63 5.01 -7.73
N GLN A 792 32.41 3.92 -7.72
CA GLN A 792 33.51 3.71 -8.66
C GLN A 792 33.05 3.60 -10.12
N LYS A 793 31.77 3.28 -10.34
CA LYS A 793 31.18 3.14 -11.68
C LYS A 793 30.51 4.41 -12.20
N TRP A 794 30.52 5.48 -11.41
CA TRP A 794 29.86 6.74 -11.77
C TRP A 794 30.77 7.61 -12.65
N SER A 795 30.17 8.50 -13.44
CA SER A 795 30.88 9.49 -14.27
C SER A 795 30.37 10.90 -14.01
N VAL A 796 31.18 11.90 -14.36
CA VAL A 796 30.79 13.31 -14.41
C VAL A 796 30.99 13.84 -15.83
N GLU A 797 29.92 14.34 -16.45
CA GLU A 797 29.84 14.60 -17.89
C GLU A 797 29.35 16.00 -18.21
N ASP A 798 29.97 16.65 -19.20
CA ASP A 798 29.49 17.87 -19.87
C ASP A 798 28.70 17.45 -21.11
N THR A 799 27.39 17.31 -20.95
CA THR A 799 26.48 16.77 -21.95
C THR A 799 25.56 17.83 -22.53
N ASP A 800 25.22 17.64 -23.79
CA ASP A 800 24.22 18.41 -24.51
C ASP A 800 23.18 17.48 -25.17
N SER A 801 23.22 16.18 -24.85
CA SER A 801 22.36 15.14 -25.43
C SER A 801 20.89 15.43 -25.15
N TYR A 802 20.01 15.33 -26.16
CA TYR A 802 18.59 15.65 -25.96
C TYR A 802 17.93 14.76 -24.89
N GLY A 803 18.39 13.51 -24.73
CA GLY A 803 17.87 12.60 -23.71
C GLY A 803 18.19 13.05 -22.29
N ASP A 804 19.44 13.43 -22.02
CA ASP A 804 19.81 13.97 -20.71
C ASP A 804 19.14 15.32 -20.48
N MET A 805 19.20 16.21 -21.48
CA MET A 805 18.62 17.55 -21.41
C MET A 805 17.11 17.53 -21.13
N LEU A 806 16.36 16.56 -21.69
CA LEU A 806 14.94 16.38 -21.44
C LEU A 806 14.64 15.91 -20.01
N LEU A 807 15.56 15.17 -19.38
CA LEU A 807 15.38 14.53 -18.07
C LEU A 807 16.04 15.29 -16.90
N LEU A 808 16.66 16.45 -17.16
CA LEU A 808 17.34 17.30 -16.15
C LEU A 808 16.47 17.72 -14.96
N GLY A 809 15.15 17.68 -15.09
CA GLY A 809 14.23 17.95 -13.99
C GLY A 809 13.42 16.76 -13.51
N VAL A 810 13.64 15.57 -14.08
CA VAL A 810 12.95 14.33 -13.70
C VAL A 810 13.83 13.50 -12.78
N GLU A 811 15.11 13.37 -13.09
CA GLU A 811 16.03 12.45 -12.41
C GLU A 811 16.71 13.06 -11.17
N VAL A 812 16.55 14.37 -10.91
CA VAL A 812 17.04 15.06 -9.70
C VAL A 812 15.91 15.70 -8.90
N ASP A 813 16.07 15.78 -7.59
CA ASP A 813 15.04 16.32 -6.69
C ASP A 813 15.05 17.87 -6.69
N GLY A 814 13.89 18.47 -6.36
CA GLY A 814 13.73 19.93 -6.24
C GLY A 814 13.79 20.73 -7.55
N SER A 815 13.92 20.09 -8.72
CA SER A 815 13.91 20.81 -10.01
C SER A 815 12.49 21.18 -10.46
N CYS A 816 12.29 22.45 -10.83
CA CYS A 816 11.05 22.91 -11.46
C CYS A 816 10.91 22.47 -12.92
N GLN A 817 12.01 22.05 -13.56
CA GLN A 817 12.09 21.76 -15.01
C GLN A 817 11.73 20.30 -15.34
N SER A 818 10.84 19.68 -14.57
CA SER A 818 10.35 18.32 -14.84
C SER A 818 9.31 18.33 -15.95
N ILE A 819 9.44 17.43 -16.94
CA ILE A 819 8.42 17.26 -17.99
C ILE A 819 7.04 16.87 -17.44
N TYR A 820 7.00 16.24 -16.26
CA TYR A 820 5.77 15.78 -15.62
C TYR A 820 5.06 16.86 -14.80
N LYS A 821 5.75 17.94 -14.41
CA LYS A 821 5.18 19.06 -13.64
C LYS A 821 4.27 19.95 -14.49
N ASN A 822 3.61 20.90 -13.83
CA ASN A 822 2.82 21.95 -14.47
C ASN A 822 3.67 22.71 -15.51
N ILE A 823 3.10 22.96 -16.69
CA ILE A 823 3.80 23.58 -17.81
C ILE A 823 4.29 24.99 -17.50
N ASP A 824 3.64 25.71 -16.58
CA ASP A 824 4.11 27.01 -16.15
C ASP A 824 5.50 26.91 -15.51
N LEU A 825 5.82 25.82 -14.83
CA LEU A 825 7.11 25.55 -14.21
C LEU A 825 8.14 25.02 -15.21
N SER A 826 7.72 24.19 -16.18
CA SER A 826 8.62 23.41 -17.04
C SER A 826 8.79 23.94 -18.47
N LYS A 827 8.02 24.95 -18.91
CA LYS A 827 8.15 25.51 -20.28
C LYS A 827 9.55 26.03 -20.62
N CYS A 828 10.33 26.42 -19.62
CA CYS A 828 11.70 26.91 -19.80
C CYS A 828 12.71 25.79 -20.13
N LEU A 829 12.35 24.52 -19.94
CA LEU A 829 13.12 23.36 -20.41
C LEU A 829 13.38 23.44 -21.93
N LEU A 830 12.48 24.10 -22.67
CA LEU A 830 12.64 24.32 -24.10
C LEU A 830 13.91 25.11 -24.44
N ALA A 831 14.36 26.04 -23.59
CA ALA A 831 15.65 26.73 -23.78
C ALA A 831 16.84 25.79 -23.64
N TYR A 832 16.78 24.84 -22.71
CA TYR A 832 17.85 23.85 -22.54
C TYR A 832 17.90 22.90 -23.74
N LEU A 833 16.75 22.50 -24.27
CA LEU A 833 16.67 21.62 -25.44
C LEU A 833 17.10 22.30 -26.75
N THR A 834 16.94 23.61 -26.89
CA THR A 834 17.03 24.26 -28.21
C THR A 834 18.18 25.25 -28.36
N ASP A 835 18.77 25.72 -27.27
CA ASP A 835 19.77 26.80 -27.33
C ASP A 835 21.18 26.28 -27.04
N GLY A 836 22.07 26.32 -28.03
CA GLY A 836 23.45 25.84 -27.92
C GLY A 836 24.32 26.55 -26.88
N LYS A 837 23.87 27.69 -26.32
CA LYS A 837 24.59 28.36 -25.23
C LYS A 837 24.50 27.62 -23.90
N ASN A 838 23.51 26.74 -23.77
CA ASN A 838 23.24 25.97 -22.56
C ASN A 838 23.80 24.55 -22.69
N ARG A 839 24.47 24.02 -21.67
CA ARG A 839 24.87 22.62 -21.54
C ARG A 839 24.56 22.17 -20.12
N ALA A 840 24.68 20.88 -19.84
CA ALA A 840 24.51 20.36 -18.49
C ALA A 840 25.78 19.65 -18.03
N LEU A 841 26.24 19.98 -16.83
CA LEU A 841 27.18 19.13 -16.11
C LEU A 841 26.34 18.15 -15.30
N ILE A 842 26.50 16.85 -15.52
CA ILE A 842 25.75 15.80 -14.83
C ILE A 842 26.70 14.82 -14.14
N ILE A 843 26.24 14.25 -13.04
CA ILE A 843 26.82 13.05 -12.43
C ILE A 843 25.92 11.91 -12.86
N ARG A 844 26.46 10.94 -13.60
CA ARG A 844 25.72 9.78 -14.07
C ARG A 844 26.00 8.59 -13.17
N GLY A 845 24.94 7.96 -12.70
CA GLY A 845 25.00 6.70 -11.97
C GLY A 845 25.33 5.53 -12.90
N ASP A 846 25.64 4.40 -12.29
CA ASP A 846 25.81 3.11 -12.97
C ASP A 846 24.52 2.60 -13.63
N ASP A 847 23.36 3.07 -13.16
CA ASP A 847 22.05 2.87 -13.79
C ASP A 847 21.80 3.78 -15.02
N GLY A 848 22.77 4.61 -15.38
CA GLY A 848 22.68 5.56 -16.50
C GLY A 848 21.85 6.82 -16.21
N ARG A 849 21.31 6.97 -15.00
CA ARG A 849 20.47 8.12 -14.60
C ARG A 849 21.30 9.25 -14.01
N ILE A 850 20.75 10.46 -14.06
CA ILE A 850 21.38 11.65 -13.48
C ILE A 850 21.24 11.63 -11.95
N LYS A 851 22.36 11.53 -11.24
CA LYS A 851 22.44 11.59 -9.78
C LYS A 851 22.65 13.01 -9.26
N GLY A 852 23.27 13.87 -10.05
CA GLY A 852 23.41 15.30 -9.78
C GLY A 852 23.55 16.08 -11.07
N ARG A 853 23.14 17.35 -11.09
CA ARG A 853 23.28 18.20 -12.28
C ARG A 853 23.38 19.69 -11.96
N ALA A 854 24.09 20.41 -12.81
CA ALA A 854 24.09 21.87 -12.88
C ALA A 854 23.97 22.33 -14.35
N ILE A 855 23.32 23.46 -14.58
CA ILE A 855 23.27 24.06 -15.91
C ILE A 855 24.55 24.88 -16.11
N PHE A 856 25.18 24.68 -17.26
CA PHE A 856 26.46 25.27 -17.63
C PHE A 856 26.28 26.10 -18.89
N ARG A 857 26.57 27.40 -18.80
CA ARG A 857 26.24 28.34 -19.87
C ARG A 857 27.47 29.09 -20.31
N ILE A 858 27.54 29.41 -21.59
CA ILE A 858 28.44 30.46 -22.07
C ILE A 858 27.64 31.76 -22.19
N LEU A 859 28.16 32.85 -21.63
CA LEU A 859 27.55 34.19 -21.63
C LEU A 859 28.56 35.22 -22.13
N SER A 860 28.09 36.41 -22.49
CA SER A 860 28.95 37.54 -22.86
C SER A 860 29.20 38.41 -21.62
N ASP A 861 30.47 38.65 -21.30
CA ASP A 861 30.87 39.78 -20.46
C ASP A 861 30.69 41.07 -21.27
N THR A 862 29.84 41.99 -20.82
CA THR A 862 29.53 43.20 -21.57
C THR A 862 30.63 44.26 -21.51
N ILE A 863 31.55 44.17 -20.55
CA ILE A 863 32.64 45.13 -20.35
C ILE A 863 33.90 44.65 -21.06
N ALA A 864 34.28 43.38 -20.82
CA ALA A 864 35.45 42.80 -21.47
C ALA A 864 35.18 42.38 -22.93
N GLU A 865 33.92 42.32 -23.35
CA GLU A 865 33.46 41.79 -24.63
C GLU A 865 34.00 40.37 -24.90
N LYS A 866 34.04 39.54 -23.85
CA LYS A 866 34.59 38.17 -23.92
C LYS A 866 33.57 37.11 -23.48
N PRO A 867 33.68 35.88 -24.02
CA PRO A 867 32.98 34.72 -23.48
C PRO A 867 33.35 34.48 -22.01
N VAL A 868 32.35 34.18 -21.18
CA VAL A 868 32.50 33.74 -19.79
C VAL A 868 31.60 32.54 -19.54
N LEU A 869 32.10 31.55 -18.80
CA LEU A 869 31.31 30.38 -18.39
C LEU A 869 30.58 30.67 -17.10
N PHE A 870 29.28 30.43 -17.09
CA PHE A 870 28.41 30.59 -15.94
C PHE A 870 27.90 29.22 -15.48
N LEU A 871 28.23 28.86 -14.24
CA LEU A 871 27.74 27.64 -13.59
C LEU A 871 26.57 27.97 -12.65
N GLU A 872 25.41 27.41 -12.96
CA GLU A 872 24.23 27.49 -12.11
C GLU A 872 24.38 26.54 -10.91
N ARG A 873 23.44 26.62 -9.95
CA ARG A 873 23.45 25.76 -8.76
C ARG A 873 23.34 24.28 -9.10
N THR A 874 23.88 23.45 -8.23
CA THR A 874 23.78 21.99 -8.32
C THR A 874 22.45 21.51 -7.74
N TYR A 875 21.83 20.54 -8.41
CA TYR A 875 20.69 19.79 -7.93
C TYR A 875 21.07 18.31 -7.85
N VAL A 876 20.67 17.64 -6.78
CA VAL A 876 20.98 16.23 -6.56
C VAL A 876 19.74 15.36 -6.48
N SER A 877 19.91 14.09 -6.81
CA SER A 877 19.01 13.01 -6.42
C SER A 877 19.26 12.64 -4.95
N GLY A 878 18.30 11.97 -4.31
CA GLY A 878 18.46 11.47 -2.95
C GLY A 878 19.59 10.47 -2.71
N GLU A 879 20.33 10.05 -3.75
CA GLU A 879 21.38 9.04 -3.70
C GLU A 879 22.80 9.62 -3.55
N ILE A 880 22.97 10.95 -3.67
CA ILE A 880 24.26 11.65 -3.49
C ILE A 880 24.07 12.90 -2.62
N GLY A 881 25.05 13.20 -1.76
CA GLY A 881 25.03 14.39 -0.93
C GLY A 881 25.22 15.67 -1.76
N GLN A 882 24.57 16.78 -1.34
CA GLN A 882 24.66 18.06 -2.05
C GLN A 882 26.12 18.55 -2.18
N THR A 883 26.86 18.60 -1.07
CA THR A 883 28.25 19.07 -1.04
C THR A 883 29.17 18.20 -1.91
N GLU A 884 28.93 16.90 -1.89
CA GLU A 884 29.73 15.95 -2.67
C GLU A 884 29.51 16.15 -4.17
N ALA A 885 28.25 16.26 -4.60
CA ALA A 885 27.91 16.53 -5.98
C ALA A 885 28.42 17.89 -6.45
N GLU A 886 28.32 18.92 -5.60
CA GLU A 886 28.84 20.26 -5.88
C GLU A 886 30.35 20.23 -6.11
N THR A 887 31.11 19.53 -5.26
CA THR A 887 32.57 19.38 -5.43
C THR A 887 32.90 18.73 -6.76
N ALA A 888 32.26 17.61 -7.09
CA ALA A 888 32.52 16.89 -8.34
C ALA A 888 32.17 17.72 -9.59
N ILE A 889 31.02 18.41 -9.57
CA ILE A 889 30.56 19.29 -10.66
C ILE A 889 31.46 20.54 -10.79
N LEU A 890 31.88 21.14 -9.67
CA LEU A 890 32.78 22.29 -9.67
C LEU A 890 34.14 21.94 -10.25
N GLU A 891 34.69 20.78 -9.89
CA GLU A 891 35.97 20.32 -10.43
C GLU A 891 35.88 20.08 -11.94
N MET A 892 34.81 19.42 -12.41
CA MET A 892 34.52 19.28 -13.84
C MET A 892 34.41 20.65 -14.54
N ALA A 893 33.68 21.60 -13.95
CA ALA A 893 33.51 22.93 -14.50
C ALA A 893 34.84 23.69 -14.61
N LYS A 894 35.72 23.58 -13.59
CA LYS A 894 37.06 24.18 -13.60
C LYS A 894 37.92 23.60 -14.71
N ARG A 895 37.95 22.28 -14.87
CA ARG A 895 38.69 21.63 -15.98
C ARG A 895 38.15 22.04 -17.34
N ARG A 896 36.82 22.17 -17.48
CA ARG A 896 36.21 22.71 -18.71
C ARG A 896 36.64 24.14 -18.98
N ALA A 897 36.57 25.01 -17.97
CA ALA A 897 37.01 26.40 -18.07
C ALA A 897 38.47 26.52 -18.49
N GLN A 898 39.35 25.75 -17.86
CA GLN A 898 40.76 25.65 -18.23
C GLN A 898 40.95 25.18 -19.68
N SER A 899 40.24 24.11 -20.10
CA SER A 899 40.35 23.58 -21.46
C SER A 899 39.86 24.54 -22.55
N LEU A 900 38.91 25.41 -22.21
CA LEU A 900 38.35 26.43 -23.10
C LEU A 900 39.10 27.76 -23.01
N GLY A 901 39.99 27.94 -22.03
CA GLY A 901 40.66 29.21 -21.75
C GLY A 901 39.69 30.33 -21.35
N LEU A 902 38.60 29.99 -20.64
CA LEU A 902 37.55 30.92 -20.26
C LEU A 902 37.45 31.06 -18.74
N THR A 903 37.12 32.26 -18.27
CA THR A 903 36.77 32.51 -16.87
C THR A 903 35.49 31.75 -16.52
N LEU A 904 35.48 31.09 -15.36
CA LEU A 904 34.32 30.45 -14.76
C LEU A 904 33.80 31.27 -13.60
N VAL A 905 32.50 31.54 -13.61
CA VAL A 905 31.80 32.25 -12.54
C VAL A 905 30.52 31.51 -12.15
N GLY A 906 30.01 31.76 -10.94
CA GLY A 906 28.75 31.20 -10.48
C GLY A 906 28.36 31.70 -9.09
N LYS A 907 27.25 31.20 -8.55
CA LYS A 907 26.78 31.52 -7.19
C LYS A 907 27.30 30.52 -6.16
N TYR A 908 28.61 30.29 -6.13
CA TYR A 908 29.27 29.44 -5.15
C TYR A 908 30.01 30.31 -4.13
N GLU A 909 30.02 29.90 -2.86
CA GLU A 909 30.67 30.65 -1.79
C GLU A 909 32.20 30.62 -1.90
N GLY A 910 32.87 31.66 -1.39
CA GLY A 910 34.34 31.68 -1.23
C GLY A 910 35.17 32.31 -2.35
N GLY A 911 34.59 32.73 -3.48
CA GLY A 911 35.31 33.39 -4.59
C GLY A 911 35.23 34.93 -4.57
N GLU A 912 36.17 35.60 -5.26
CA GLU A 912 36.11 37.04 -5.50
C GLU A 912 34.87 37.42 -6.32
N LYS A 913 34.31 38.61 -6.08
CA LYS A 913 33.13 39.09 -6.80
C LYS A 913 33.45 39.35 -8.27
N PHE A 914 32.67 38.76 -9.17
CA PHE A 914 32.75 39.09 -10.58
C PHE A 914 32.03 40.42 -10.83
N ASN A 915 32.81 41.46 -11.11
CA ASN A 915 32.33 42.84 -11.13
C ASN A 915 31.77 43.30 -12.49
N ASN A 916 31.74 42.43 -13.50
CA ASN A 916 31.18 42.75 -14.81
C ASN A 916 29.75 42.21 -14.95
N ILE A 917 28.98 42.78 -15.87
CA ILE A 917 27.63 42.33 -16.19
C ILE A 917 27.74 41.19 -17.20
N LEU A 918 27.06 40.08 -16.92
CA LEU A 918 26.95 38.96 -17.85
C LEU A 918 25.62 39.03 -18.58
N LYS A 919 25.63 38.79 -19.88
CA LYS A 919 24.44 38.92 -20.72
C LYS A 919 24.23 37.71 -21.63
N SER A 920 23.00 37.20 -21.63
CA SER A 920 22.46 36.44 -22.74
C SER A 920 21.89 37.42 -23.76
N LEU A 921 22.33 37.29 -25.01
CA LEU A 921 22.01 38.22 -26.10
C LEU A 921 20.82 37.75 -26.94
N GLY A 922 20.10 36.74 -26.45
CA GLY A 922 19.00 36.10 -27.16
C GLY A 922 19.26 34.61 -27.34
N GLY A 923 18.33 33.96 -28.02
CA GLY A 923 18.29 32.51 -28.13
C GLY A 923 17.06 32.03 -28.87
N ASN A 924 17.05 30.73 -29.18
CA ASN A 924 15.96 30.07 -29.90
C ASN A 924 14.63 30.09 -29.12
N SER A 925 14.68 29.97 -27.80
CA SER A 925 13.50 29.79 -26.94
C SER A 925 12.80 31.09 -26.55
N PRO A 926 11.45 31.15 -26.57
CA PRO A 926 10.71 32.29 -26.04
C PRO A 926 10.73 32.37 -24.50
N PHE A 927 11.12 31.30 -23.82
CA PHE A 927 11.15 31.22 -22.35
C PHE A 927 12.50 30.70 -21.89
N GLU A 928 13.07 31.32 -20.87
CA GLU A 928 14.31 30.86 -20.25
C GLU A 928 14.21 31.00 -18.73
N TYR A 929 14.68 29.99 -18.00
CA TYR A 929 14.75 30.01 -16.54
C TYR A 929 16.20 30.12 -16.12
N ILE A 930 16.47 31.00 -15.16
CA ILE A 930 17.81 31.34 -14.68
C ILE A 930 17.78 31.20 -13.16
N ASP A 931 18.41 30.15 -12.63
CA ASP A 931 18.42 29.89 -11.19
C ASP A 931 19.03 31.10 -10.45
N ALA A 932 20.08 31.69 -11.02
CA ALA A 932 20.74 32.88 -10.48
C ALA A 932 19.84 34.11 -10.32
N LEU A 933 18.72 34.21 -11.06
CA LEU A 933 17.79 35.35 -10.91
C LEU A 933 16.53 34.98 -10.13
N GLY A 934 16.33 33.69 -9.81
CA GLY A 934 15.13 33.18 -9.14
C GLY A 934 13.84 33.38 -9.93
N ASN A 935 13.93 33.73 -11.22
CA ASN A 935 12.81 34.20 -12.03
C ASN A 935 12.79 33.54 -13.40
N LYS A 936 11.59 33.48 -14.00
CA LYS A 936 11.38 33.15 -15.41
C LYS A 936 11.49 34.44 -16.22
N ASP A 937 12.35 34.47 -17.23
CA ASP A 937 12.30 35.54 -18.22
C ASP A 937 11.46 35.08 -19.42
N ASN A 938 10.51 35.92 -19.82
CA ASN A 938 9.69 35.72 -21.01
C ASN A 938 10.43 36.18 -22.29
N ARG A 939 11.75 36.33 -22.20
CA ARG A 939 12.67 36.71 -23.27
C ARG A 939 13.92 35.84 -23.16
N SER A 940 14.52 35.50 -24.30
CA SER A 940 15.83 34.81 -24.34
C SER A 940 17.03 35.71 -24.02
N THR A 941 16.76 36.99 -23.73
CA THR A 941 17.74 37.99 -23.31
C THR A 941 17.62 38.22 -21.81
N PHE A 942 18.71 38.08 -21.08
CA PHE A 942 18.76 38.36 -19.64
C PHE A 942 20.14 38.89 -19.24
N GLU A 943 20.21 39.55 -18.09
CA GLU A 943 21.43 40.10 -17.52
C GLU A 943 21.61 39.63 -16.08
N ILE A 944 22.82 39.21 -15.74
CA ILE A 944 23.24 38.94 -14.36
C ILE A 944 24.08 40.14 -13.93
N SER A 945 23.56 40.88 -12.95
CA SER A 945 24.16 42.14 -12.49
C SER A 945 25.54 41.92 -11.87
N SER A 946 26.40 42.93 -12.01
CA SER A 946 27.71 43.01 -11.33
C SER A 946 27.63 42.63 -9.85
N GLY A 947 28.58 41.83 -9.38
CA GLY A 947 28.67 41.39 -7.98
C GLY A 947 27.69 40.27 -7.59
N THR A 948 26.82 39.83 -8.50
CA THR A 948 25.86 38.73 -8.23
C THR A 948 26.54 37.37 -8.27
N ALA A 949 27.60 37.22 -9.06
CA ALA A 949 28.38 35.99 -9.21
C ALA A 949 29.78 36.15 -8.61
N ASN A 950 30.40 35.04 -8.26
CA ASN A 950 31.78 34.95 -7.81
C ASN A 950 32.63 34.25 -8.87
N VAL A 951 33.90 34.63 -8.97
CA VAL A 951 34.90 33.96 -9.80
C VAL A 951 35.26 32.63 -9.13
N ILE A 952 35.09 31.54 -9.88
CA ILE A 952 35.41 30.17 -9.46
C ILE A 952 36.76 29.74 -10.06
N TYR A 953 37.02 30.14 -11.30
CA TYR A 953 38.28 29.93 -12.01
C TYR A 953 38.54 31.16 -12.91
N PRO A 954 39.71 31.81 -12.79
CA PRO A 954 40.00 33.05 -13.51
C PRO A 954 40.17 32.84 -15.03
#